data_AF-A0AAV0RHB8-F1
#
_entry.id   AF-A0AAV0RHB8-F1
#
_cell.length_a   1.000
_cell.length_b   1.000
_cell.length_c   1.000
_cell.angle_alpha   90.00
_cell.angle_beta   90.00
_cell.angle_gamma   90.00
#
_symmetry.space_group_name_H-M   'P 1'
#
loop_
_entity.id
_entity.type
_entity.pdbx_description
1 polymer ?
#
loop_
_entity_poly.entity_id
_entity_poly.type
_entity_poly.pdbx_seq_one_letter_code
_entity_poly.pdbx_strand_id
1 'polypeptide(L)'
;MEDIEDLLIGSGGGAPPGFRLPLNTVAVKPKKNVKNGAKLNGSLLSESSLFSTVPGTQTIYIKTFGCSHNQSDSEYMAGQLSSFGYGLSDDPENADLWLINTCTVKNPSQSAMDTLITKGKNAQKPLVVAGCVPQGSRNLKELDGVSIVGVQQIDRVVEVVEETLKGHEVRLLTRKTLPALDLPKVEISYWANKKNKFVEILPINVGCLGACTYCKTKHARGHLGSYTIDSLVGRVKTVIAEGVKEIWLSSEDTGAYGRDIGVNLPTLLNGIVAELPPDASTMLRIGMTNPPFILEHLGEIAEVLRHPCVYSFLHVPVQSGSDAVLSAMNREYTVSEFRTVVDTLTELVPEMHIATDIICGFPGETDEDFAQTVSLIEDYKLPQVHISQFYPRPGTPAARMKKVPSNIVKKRSRELTAVFEAFTPYNGMEGRIERVWITEIATDRVHLVGHTKSYVQVLIVAPETMLGSSAMVKITSVGRWSVFGEVIEILTQTDRRTSTKERLSREVKCAPCVDQDESCACSGDNAAAPCACGLEGCGEQQNGAGTDTASHNQQLLEDQNNTSLIGNFLSRRRKTPTRKLDDSRTASGDSPKQETSREEAPNEWGFVDRVFLGGLILSLFTFLALLVHLGFRIKLSK
;
A
#
# COMPACT_ATOMS: atom_id res chain seq x y z
N MET A 1 37.90 18.95 -33.63
CA MET A 1 38.53 19.67 -32.50
C MET A 1 37.87 19.19 -31.23
N GLU A 2 37.90 17.89 -30.90
CA GLU A 2 39.05 16.94 -30.93
C GLU A 2 40.19 17.38 -30.01
N ASP A 3 40.52 16.47 -29.09
CA ASP A 3 41.81 16.10 -28.50
C ASP A 3 41.45 14.87 -27.65
N ILE A 4 41.52 13.63 -28.16
CA ILE A 4 42.72 12.79 -28.32
C ILE A 4 43.58 12.79 -27.04
N GLU A 5 43.38 11.78 -26.20
CA GLU A 5 44.47 10.95 -25.64
C GLU A 5 43.89 9.74 -24.90
N ASP A 6 43.67 8.67 -25.66
CA ASP A 6 43.40 7.33 -25.15
C ASP A 6 44.57 6.45 -25.62
N LEU A 7 45.48 6.04 -24.73
CA LEU A 7 46.45 4.93 -24.89
C LEU A 7 47.40 4.83 -23.69
N LEU A 8 47.15 3.86 -22.79
CA LEU A 8 48.18 3.03 -22.14
C LEU A 8 47.49 1.87 -21.40
N ILE A 9 47.21 0.78 -22.12
CA ILE A 9 46.63 -0.44 -21.55
C ILE A 9 47.75 -1.28 -20.93
N GLY A 10 47.82 -1.30 -19.59
CA GLY A 10 48.63 -2.23 -18.81
C GLY A 10 47.82 -3.45 -18.35
N SER A 11 48.22 -4.64 -18.75
CA SER A 11 47.51 -5.90 -18.52
C SER A 11 47.72 -6.51 -17.12
N GLY A 12 46.65 -6.97 -16.46
CA GLY A 12 46.75 -7.90 -15.33
C GLY A 12 45.48 -8.09 -14.49
N GLY A 13 45.00 -9.33 -14.34
CA GLY A 13 44.04 -9.75 -13.31
C GLY A 13 42.55 -9.54 -13.64
N GLY A 14 41.83 -10.63 -13.96
CA GLY A 14 40.42 -10.58 -14.31
C GLY A 14 39.46 -10.60 -13.10
N ALA A 15 38.41 -9.79 -13.19
CA ALA A 15 37.16 -9.91 -12.42
C ALA A 15 35.99 -9.87 -13.43
N PRO A 16 34.84 -10.51 -13.13
CA PRO A 16 33.77 -10.67 -14.12
C PRO A 16 33.14 -9.33 -14.55
N PRO A 17 32.71 -9.19 -15.82
CA PRO A 17 32.13 -7.95 -16.33
C PRO A 17 30.71 -7.75 -15.80
N GLY A 18 30.43 -6.63 -15.13
CA GLY A 18 29.08 -6.29 -14.68
C GLY A 18 28.97 -4.96 -13.91
N PHE A 19 29.87 -4.70 -12.96
CA PHE A 19 29.88 -3.47 -12.17
C PHE A 19 31.29 -2.90 -12.03
N ARG A 20 31.64 -1.92 -12.87
CA ARG A 20 32.72 -0.96 -12.59
C ARG A 20 32.11 0.40 -12.32
N LEU A 21 32.29 0.90 -11.10
CA LEU A 21 31.85 2.24 -10.72
C LEU A 21 32.58 3.28 -11.59
N PRO A 22 31.87 4.23 -12.24
CA PRO A 22 32.52 5.32 -12.95
C PRO A 22 33.19 6.27 -11.95
N LEU A 23 34.51 6.17 -11.85
CA LEU A 23 35.36 7.08 -11.09
C LEU A 23 35.38 8.47 -11.75
N ASN A 24 34.33 9.27 -11.51
CA ASN A 24 34.30 10.74 -11.39
C ASN A 24 32.90 11.30 -11.72
N THR A 25 32.07 11.52 -10.70
CA THR A 25 30.96 12.52 -10.72
C THR A 25 30.37 12.82 -9.33
N VAL A 26 31.04 12.40 -8.25
CA VAL A 26 30.53 12.51 -6.88
C VAL A 26 31.19 13.68 -6.16
N ALA A 27 30.40 14.64 -5.69
CA ALA A 27 30.88 15.72 -4.84
C ALA A 27 31.10 15.21 -3.41
N VAL A 28 32.28 14.63 -3.15
CA VAL A 28 32.70 14.15 -1.83
C VAL A 28 33.16 15.33 -0.97
N LYS A 29 32.61 15.47 0.24
CA LYS A 29 33.14 16.41 1.26
C LYS A 29 33.84 15.64 2.38
N PRO A 30 35.18 15.64 2.45
CA PRO A 30 35.88 15.07 3.60
C PRO A 30 35.65 15.92 4.85
N LYS A 31 35.41 15.26 5.98
CA LYS A 31 35.14 15.91 7.27
C LYS A 31 36.41 16.60 7.79
N LYS A 32 36.37 17.94 7.94
CA LYS A 32 37.52 18.70 8.48
C LYS A 32 37.73 18.36 9.96
N ASN A 33 38.77 17.59 10.27
CA ASN A 33 39.28 17.47 11.64
C ASN A 33 39.95 18.79 12.07
N VAL A 34 39.44 19.38 13.15
CA VAL A 34 40.04 20.56 13.78
C VAL A 34 41.30 20.11 14.53
N LYS A 35 42.48 20.45 14.01
CA LYS A 35 43.76 20.18 14.67
C LYS A 35 43.97 21.17 15.83
N ASN A 36 43.65 20.74 17.05
CA ASN A 36 44.26 21.33 18.24
C ASN A 36 45.60 20.65 18.50
N GLY A 37 46.68 21.43 18.56
CA GLY A 37 48.02 20.91 18.82
C GLY A 37 48.21 20.57 20.31
N ALA A 38 48.51 19.32 20.61
CA ALA A 38 49.03 18.88 21.91
C ALA A 38 50.20 17.91 21.70
N LYS A 39 51.15 17.90 22.64
CA LYS A 39 52.48 17.30 22.47
C LYS A 39 52.44 15.76 22.40
N LEU A 40 53.39 15.21 21.66
CA LEU A 40 53.75 13.79 21.74
C LEU A 40 54.17 13.42 23.17
N ASN A 41 53.61 12.33 23.69
CA ASN A 41 54.27 11.42 24.62
C ASN A 41 53.86 10.00 24.21
N GLY A 42 54.83 9.10 24.06
CA GLY A 42 54.58 7.75 23.57
C GLY A 42 54.08 6.84 24.69
N SER A 43 52.94 6.19 24.47
CA SER A 43 52.57 4.95 25.15
C SER A 43 51.77 4.10 24.20
N LEU A 44 52.31 2.92 23.87
CA LEU A 44 51.64 1.74 23.32
C LEU A 44 50.47 2.01 22.37
N LEU A 45 50.73 1.87 21.07
CA LEU A 45 49.70 1.56 20.09
C LEU A 45 48.99 0.28 20.52
N SER A 46 47.83 0.40 21.17
CA SER A 46 46.89 -0.72 21.19
C SER A 46 46.46 -0.93 19.74
N GLU A 47 46.57 -2.16 19.24
CA GLU A 47 46.05 -2.56 17.94
C GLU A 47 44.54 -2.33 17.94
N SER A 48 44.11 -1.12 17.57
CA SER A 48 42.71 -0.87 17.23
C SER A 48 42.42 -1.79 16.06
N SER A 49 41.58 -2.78 16.28
CA SER A 49 41.22 -3.76 15.27
C SER A 49 40.76 -3.05 14.01
N LEU A 50 41.68 -2.98 13.03
CA LEU A 50 41.35 -2.82 11.63
C LEU A 50 40.63 -4.13 11.25
N PHE A 51 39.36 -4.21 11.64
CA PHE A 51 38.44 -5.10 10.96
C PHE A 51 38.63 -4.82 9.49
N SER A 52 39.09 -5.83 8.76
CA SER A 52 39.12 -5.78 7.31
C SER A 52 37.65 -5.80 6.87
N THR A 53 37.03 -4.62 6.87
CA THR A 53 35.63 -4.40 6.55
C THR A 53 35.46 -4.70 5.07
N VAL A 54 35.28 -5.98 4.74
CA VAL A 54 35.00 -6.44 3.39
C VAL A 54 33.72 -5.71 2.94
N PRO A 55 33.77 -4.93 1.84
CA PRO A 55 32.60 -4.25 1.30
C PRO A 55 31.44 -5.23 1.14
N GLY A 56 30.23 -4.81 1.52
CA GLY A 56 29.04 -5.66 1.43
C GLY A 56 28.80 -6.58 2.64
N THR A 57 29.72 -6.78 3.59
CA THR A 57 29.42 -7.65 4.77
C THR A 57 28.67 -6.94 5.92
N GLN A 58 28.35 -5.66 5.74
CA GLN A 58 27.71 -4.81 6.76
C GLN A 58 26.18 -4.97 6.73
N THR A 59 25.55 -4.60 7.85
CA THR A 59 24.10 -4.69 8.05
C THR A 59 23.44 -3.32 7.96
N ILE A 60 22.38 -3.19 7.16
CA ILE A 60 21.69 -1.92 6.89
C ILE A 60 20.27 -1.94 7.46
N TYR A 61 19.92 -0.91 8.23
CA TYR A 61 18.55 -0.67 8.69
C TYR A 61 17.84 0.27 7.70
N ILE A 62 16.74 -0.20 7.11
CA ILE A 62 15.92 0.60 6.19
C ILE A 62 14.62 1.03 6.86
N LYS A 63 14.41 2.36 6.94
CA LYS A 63 13.13 2.95 7.39
C LYS A 63 12.51 3.81 6.30
N THR A 64 11.36 3.36 5.81
CA THR A 64 10.53 4.11 4.86
C THR A 64 9.48 4.95 5.59
N PHE A 65 9.31 6.19 5.15
CA PHE A 65 8.18 7.06 5.44
C PHE A 65 7.58 7.58 4.13
N GLY A 66 6.27 7.43 3.90
CA GLY A 66 5.62 8.03 2.73
C GLY A 66 4.42 7.29 2.17
N CYS A 67 4.28 7.39 0.85
CA CYS A 67 3.28 6.71 0.03
C CYS A 67 3.83 5.42 -0.60
N SER A 68 3.01 4.74 -1.41
CA SER A 68 3.41 3.54 -2.17
C SER A 68 4.64 3.76 -3.05
N HIS A 69 4.79 4.94 -3.67
CA HIS A 69 6.00 5.28 -4.44
C HIS A 69 7.26 5.25 -3.55
N ASN A 70 7.20 5.77 -2.31
CA ASN A 70 8.33 5.66 -1.37
C ASN A 70 8.58 4.22 -0.89
N GLN A 71 7.55 3.37 -0.83
CA GLN A 71 7.72 1.94 -0.54
C GLN A 71 8.46 1.24 -1.69
N SER A 72 8.04 1.47 -2.94
CA SER A 72 8.70 0.96 -4.15
C SER A 72 10.16 1.44 -4.27
N ASP A 73 10.42 2.75 -4.06
CA ASP A 73 11.78 3.31 -4.00
C ASP A 73 12.67 2.54 -3.00
N SER A 74 12.13 2.21 -1.81
CA SER A 74 12.85 1.46 -0.79
C SER A 74 13.06 -0.01 -1.15
N GLU A 75 12.13 -0.66 -1.87
CA GLU A 75 12.28 -2.04 -2.35
C GLU A 75 13.41 -2.15 -3.37
N TYR A 76 13.49 -1.21 -4.32
CA TYR A 76 14.59 -1.12 -5.29
C TYR A 76 15.93 -0.82 -4.60
N MET A 77 15.95 0.10 -3.63
CA MET A 77 17.19 0.39 -2.89
C MET A 77 17.65 -0.83 -2.08
N ALA A 78 16.73 -1.47 -1.37
CA ALA A 78 17.03 -2.67 -0.58
C ALA A 78 17.53 -3.82 -1.46
N GLY A 79 16.92 -4.04 -2.64
CA GLY A 79 17.29 -5.14 -3.51
C GLY A 79 18.67 -4.99 -4.14
N GLN A 80 19.05 -3.78 -4.54
CA GLN A 80 20.42 -3.47 -4.97
C GLN A 80 21.44 -3.70 -3.84
N LEU A 81 21.12 -3.29 -2.61
CA LEU A 81 21.99 -3.48 -1.45
C LEU A 81 22.18 -4.97 -1.13
N SER A 82 21.11 -5.77 -1.13
CA SER A 82 21.20 -7.22 -0.94
C SER A 82 21.92 -7.92 -2.09
N SER A 83 21.71 -7.49 -3.35
CA SER A 83 22.41 -8.05 -4.52
C SER A 83 23.92 -7.75 -4.51
N PHE A 84 24.33 -6.64 -3.87
CA PHE A 84 25.74 -6.32 -3.63
C PHE A 84 26.34 -7.12 -2.46
N GLY A 85 25.51 -7.63 -1.55
CA GLY A 85 25.89 -8.51 -0.45
C GLY A 85 25.43 -8.06 0.94
N TYR A 86 24.95 -6.82 1.10
CA TYR A 86 24.61 -6.27 2.41
C TYR A 86 23.46 -7.02 3.10
N GLY A 87 23.65 -7.33 4.38
CA GLY A 87 22.58 -7.78 5.25
C GLY A 87 21.57 -6.66 5.51
N LEU A 88 20.30 -6.99 5.65
CA LEU A 88 19.25 -6.03 6.02
C LEU A 88 18.70 -6.38 7.42
N SER A 89 18.59 -5.40 8.31
CA SER A 89 18.11 -5.58 9.69
C SER A 89 16.84 -4.80 9.99
N ASP A 90 15.90 -5.46 10.69
CA ASP A 90 14.73 -4.82 11.29
C ASP A 90 15.06 -4.05 12.57
N ASP A 91 16.15 -4.40 13.25
CA ASP A 91 16.65 -3.73 14.45
C ASP A 91 17.63 -2.60 14.07
N PRO A 92 17.32 -1.33 14.39
CA PRO A 92 18.21 -0.21 14.13
C PRO A 92 19.49 -0.23 15.01
N GLU A 93 19.47 -0.84 16.19
CA GLU A 93 20.65 -0.84 17.07
C GLU A 93 21.75 -1.76 16.52
N ASN A 94 21.37 -2.90 15.94
CA ASN A 94 22.28 -3.90 15.36
C ASN A 94 22.77 -3.57 13.94
N ALA A 95 22.25 -2.52 13.31
CA ALA A 95 22.68 -2.12 11.95
C ALA A 95 23.90 -1.19 11.96
N ASP A 96 24.83 -1.42 11.04
CA ASP A 96 26.02 -0.59 10.81
C ASP A 96 25.70 0.75 10.15
N LEU A 97 24.64 0.79 9.32
CA LEU A 97 24.20 2.01 8.63
C LEU A 97 22.66 2.12 8.63
N TRP A 98 22.16 3.35 8.77
CA TRP A 98 20.72 3.65 8.68
C TRP A 98 20.40 4.35 7.35
N LEU A 99 19.56 3.71 6.54
CA LEU A 99 18.98 4.29 5.33
C LEU A 99 17.54 4.70 5.60
N ILE A 100 17.27 6.01 5.56
CA ILE A 100 15.96 6.59 5.87
C ILE A 100 15.38 7.15 4.58
N ASN A 101 14.33 6.51 4.03
CA ASN A 101 13.61 6.99 2.85
C ASN A 101 12.39 7.84 3.27
N THR A 102 12.20 8.98 2.62
CA THR A 102 11.46 10.11 3.19
C THR A 102 10.42 10.71 2.25
N CYS A 103 9.33 11.22 2.83
CA CYS A 103 8.24 11.84 2.09
C CYS A 103 8.07 13.31 2.48
N THR A 104 8.00 14.19 1.48
CA THR A 104 7.79 15.64 1.67
C THR A 104 6.31 16.04 1.69
N VAL A 105 5.39 15.10 1.50
CA VAL A 105 3.94 15.36 1.29
C VAL A 105 3.16 15.42 2.62
N LYS A 106 3.54 14.63 3.64
CA LYS A 106 2.88 14.60 4.96
C LYS A 106 3.84 15.10 6.05
N ASN A 107 3.45 16.16 6.79
CA ASN A 107 4.31 16.76 7.83
C ASN A 107 4.68 15.81 8.97
N PRO A 108 3.75 15.00 9.53
CA PRO A 108 4.12 14.03 10.57
C PRO A 108 5.21 13.05 10.13
N SER A 109 5.22 12.66 8.84
CA SER A 109 6.28 11.82 8.27
C SER A 109 7.64 12.52 8.24
N GLN A 110 7.68 13.83 7.97
CA GLN A 110 8.91 14.61 8.03
C GLN A 110 9.40 14.76 9.49
N SER A 111 8.53 15.09 10.45
CA SER A 111 8.93 15.21 11.86
C SER A 111 9.39 13.88 12.49
N ALA A 112 8.80 12.75 12.06
CA ALA A 112 9.28 11.43 12.43
C ALA A 112 10.68 11.11 11.84
N MET A 113 10.93 11.54 10.61
CA MET A 113 12.27 11.49 9.99
C MET A 113 13.28 12.37 10.74
N ASP A 114 12.95 13.62 11.08
CA ASP A 114 13.84 14.54 11.81
C ASP A 114 14.26 13.93 13.17
N THR A 115 13.30 13.30 13.86
CA THR A 115 13.52 12.59 15.14
C THR A 115 14.46 11.39 14.96
N LEU A 116 14.28 10.60 13.91
CA LEU A 116 15.10 9.42 13.63
C LEU A 116 16.53 9.77 13.19
N ILE A 117 16.68 10.79 12.33
CA ILE A 117 18.00 11.33 11.94
C ILE A 117 18.75 11.82 13.20
N THR A 118 18.06 12.53 14.08
CA THR A 118 18.65 13.02 15.35
C THR A 118 19.09 11.86 16.24
N LYS A 119 18.27 10.80 16.37
CA LYS A 119 18.65 9.59 17.10
C LYS A 119 19.90 8.93 16.50
N GLY A 120 19.96 8.76 15.18
CA GLY A 120 21.09 8.14 14.49
C GLY A 120 22.39 8.94 14.66
N LYS A 121 22.31 10.28 14.55
CA LYS A 121 23.43 11.20 14.81
C LYS A 121 23.96 11.07 16.24
N ASN A 122 23.06 11.01 17.23
CA ASN A 122 23.43 10.85 18.64
C ASN A 122 24.05 9.46 18.92
N ALA A 123 23.59 8.41 18.23
CA ALA A 123 24.16 7.08 18.27
C ALA A 123 25.43 6.91 17.40
N GLN A 124 25.92 7.99 16.78
CA GLN A 124 27.06 8.02 15.85
C GLN A 124 26.95 7.04 14.67
N LYS A 125 25.74 6.64 14.29
CA LYS A 125 25.49 5.73 13.16
C LYS A 125 25.72 6.48 11.83
N PRO A 126 26.43 5.86 10.86
CA PRO A 126 26.39 6.24 9.45
C PRO A 126 24.95 6.40 8.96
N LEU A 127 24.67 7.50 8.25
CA LEU A 127 23.31 7.90 7.87
C LEU A 127 23.22 8.26 6.38
N VAL A 128 22.31 7.58 5.68
CA VAL A 128 21.89 7.90 4.31
C VAL A 128 20.41 8.31 4.33
N VAL A 129 20.12 9.50 3.84
CA VAL A 129 18.74 10.01 3.72
C VAL A 129 18.33 10.00 2.25
N ALA A 130 17.30 9.24 1.94
CA ALA A 130 16.75 9.07 0.61
C ALA A 130 15.38 9.75 0.45
N GLY A 131 14.93 9.90 -0.79
CA GLY A 131 13.53 10.23 -1.08
C GLY A 131 13.23 11.72 -1.28
N CYS A 132 11.96 12.08 -1.07
CA CYS A 132 11.40 13.35 -1.52
C CYS A 132 11.85 14.56 -0.68
N VAL A 133 12.16 14.37 0.61
CA VAL A 133 12.58 15.48 1.49
C VAL A 133 13.95 16.05 1.09
N PRO A 134 15.04 15.28 0.99
CA PRO A 134 16.34 15.84 0.59
C PRO A 134 16.32 16.41 -0.82
N GLN A 135 15.53 15.83 -1.73
CA GLN A 135 15.42 16.31 -3.10
C GLN A 135 14.67 17.66 -3.21
N GLY A 136 13.53 17.80 -2.52
CA GLY A 136 12.67 18.99 -2.56
C GLY A 136 12.94 20.06 -1.47
N SER A 137 13.83 19.78 -0.51
CA SER A 137 14.19 20.67 0.61
C SER A 137 15.68 20.55 0.97
N ARG A 138 16.55 20.74 -0.03
CA ARG A 138 18.02 20.47 0.02
C ARG A 138 18.82 21.14 1.14
N ASN A 139 18.29 22.21 1.73
CA ASN A 139 18.97 23.09 2.70
C ASN A 139 18.37 22.97 4.12
N LEU A 140 17.74 21.85 4.45
CA LEU A 140 17.30 21.54 5.82
C LEU A 140 18.52 21.23 6.70
N LYS A 141 18.60 21.83 7.89
CA LYS A 141 19.72 21.67 8.84
C LYS A 141 19.84 20.23 9.36
N GLU A 142 18.71 19.56 9.39
CA GLU A 142 18.56 18.16 9.77
C GLU A 142 19.36 17.25 8.81
N LEU A 143 19.58 17.70 7.57
CA LEU A 143 20.38 17.04 6.53
C LEU A 143 21.87 17.44 6.51
N ASP A 144 22.36 18.23 7.48
CA ASP A 144 23.79 18.53 7.58
C ASP A 144 24.55 17.34 8.20
N GLY A 145 25.65 16.91 7.58
CA GLY A 145 26.44 15.77 8.07
C GLY A 145 25.79 14.40 7.86
N VAL A 146 24.89 14.25 6.88
CA VAL A 146 24.35 12.95 6.43
C VAL A 146 24.50 12.84 4.92
N SER A 147 24.70 11.61 4.43
CA SER A 147 24.72 11.35 2.99
C SER A 147 23.30 11.32 2.41
N ILE A 148 23.18 11.59 1.11
CA ILE A 148 21.92 11.86 0.45
C ILE A 148 21.80 11.13 -0.89
N VAL A 149 20.67 10.44 -1.08
CA VAL A 149 20.22 9.84 -2.34
C VAL A 149 18.93 10.52 -2.79
N GLY A 150 18.91 11.18 -3.94
CA GLY A 150 17.68 11.74 -4.51
C GLY A 150 16.77 10.67 -5.14
N VAL A 151 15.52 11.04 -5.39
CA VAL A 151 14.47 10.15 -5.96
C VAL A 151 14.74 9.64 -7.38
N GLN A 152 15.74 10.17 -8.08
CA GLN A 152 16.12 9.76 -9.44
C GLN A 152 17.53 9.11 -9.46
N GLN A 153 18.06 8.77 -8.29
CA GLN A 153 19.43 8.27 -8.09
C GLN A 153 19.44 6.99 -7.23
N ILE A 154 18.28 6.35 -7.10
CA ILE A 154 18.11 5.11 -6.33
C ILE A 154 18.89 3.94 -6.95
N ASP A 155 19.22 4.02 -8.25
CA ASP A 155 20.13 3.16 -9.02
C ASP A 155 21.59 3.20 -8.54
N ARG A 156 21.94 4.20 -7.71
CA ARG A 156 23.30 4.42 -7.18
C ARG A 156 23.36 4.38 -5.66
N VAL A 157 22.35 3.78 -5.01
CA VAL A 157 22.28 3.69 -3.54
C VAL A 157 23.51 3.00 -2.95
N VAL A 158 24.01 1.95 -3.61
CA VAL A 158 25.17 1.16 -3.17
C VAL A 158 26.41 2.05 -3.06
N GLU A 159 26.64 2.93 -4.04
CA GLU A 159 27.77 3.87 -4.04
C GLU A 159 27.73 4.82 -2.83
N VAL A 160 26.53 5.33 -2.52
CA VAL A 160 26.35 6.26 -1.40
C VAL A 160 26.52 5.54 -0.06
N VAL A 161 26.00 4.31 0.07
CA VAL A 161 26.19 3.50 1.28
C VAL A 161 27.66 3.17 1.51
N GLU A 162 28.37 2.68 0.49
CA GLU A 162 29.82 2.37 0.54
C GLU A 162 30.65 3.57 1.02
N GLU A 163 30.46 4.75 0.42
CA GLU A 163 31.21 5.95 0.80
C GLU A 163 30.80 6.47 2.19
N THR A 164 29.54 6.29 2.59
CA THR A 164 29.07 6.69 3.93
C THR A 164 29.64 5.79 5.02
N LEU A 165 29.80 4.48 4.77
CA LEU A 165 30.48 3.53 5.66
C LEU A 165 31.97 3.88 5.83
N LYS A 166 32.62 4.42 4.79
CA LYS A 166 34.00 4.96 4.85
C LYS A 166 34.10 6.30 5.59
N GLY A 167 32.97 6.88 6.02
CA GLY A 167 32.90 8.14 6.75
C GLY A 167 32.85 9.40 5.87
N HIS A 168 32.59 9.26 4.57
CA HIS A 168 32.41 10.38 3.65
C HIS A 168 30.97 10.90 3.63
N GLU A 169 30.77 12.22 3.49
CA GLU A 169 29.45 12.77 3.15
C GLU A 169 29.32 12.85 1.62
N VAL A 170 28.33 12.14 1.07
CA VAL A 170 28.01 12.09 -0.36
C VAL A 170 26.62 12.66 -0.60
N ARG A 171 26.45 13.49 -1.65
CA ARG A 171 25.15 14.03 -2.06
C ARG A 171 24.87 13.78 -3.54
N LEU A 172 24.03 12.79 -3.86
CA LEU A 172 23.56 12.52 -5.22
C LEU A 172 22.17 13.11 -5.45
N LEU A 173 22.11 14.29 -6.07
CA LEU A 173 20.87 15.08 -6.30
C LEU A 173 20.72 15.55 -7.76
N THR A 174 21.57 15.05 -8.66
CA THR A 174 21.70 15.47 -10.07
C THR A 174 20.60 14.85 -10.92
N ARG A 175 19.67 15.68 -11.43
CA ARG A 175 18.54 15.21 -12.25
C ARG A 175 19.04 14.35 -13.42
N LYS A 176 18.57 13.10 -13.47
CA LYS A 176 18.91 12.07 -14.45
C LYS A 176 17.63 11.60 -15.15
N THR A 177 17.80 10.70 -16.11
CA THR A 177 16.74 9.88 -16.69
C THR A 177 15.93 9.11 -15.62
N LEU A 178 14.80 8.53 -16.01
CA LEU A 178 14.02 7.67 -15.13
C LEU A 178 14.88 6.50 -14.59
N PRO A 179 14.71 6.07 -13.32
CA PRO A 179 15.24 4.80 -12.83
C PRO A 179 14.73 3.63 -13.67
N ALA A 180 15.50 2.57 -13.84
CA ALA A 180 15.03 1.41 -14.60
C ALA A 180 14.00 0.59 -13.81
N LEU A 181 13.00 0.00 -14.50
CA LEU A 181 11.93 -0.80 -13.88
C LEU A 181 12.36 -2.22 -13.50
N ASP A 182 13.45 -2.70 -14.10
CA ASP A 182 14.09 -3.99 -13.90
C ASP A 182 15.19 -3.95 -12.83
N LEU A 183 15.35 -2.81 -12.13
CA LEU A 183 16.24 -2.73 -10.97
C LEU A 183 15.89 -3.83 -9.96
N PRO A 184 16.90 -4.53 -9.39
CA PRO A 184 16.64 -5.63 -8.47
C PRO A 184 15.89 -5.12 -7.24
N LYS A 185 14.68 -5.63 -7.03
CA LYS A 185 13.97 -5.58 -5.74
C LYS A 185 14.40 -6.79 -4.92
N VAL A 186 14.41 -6.68 -3.59
CA VAL A 186 14.88 -7.75 -2.69
C VAL A 186 14.21 -9.09 -3.01
N GLU A 187 15.02 -10.10 -3.33
CA GLU A 187 14.54 -11.49 -3.39
C GLU A 187 14.05 -11.95 -2.01
N ILE A 188 13.08 -12.86 -2.02
CA ILE A 188 12.21 -13.19 -0.88
C ILE A 188 12.96 -13.74 0.36
N SER A 189 14.25 -14.06 0.25
CA SER A 189 15.00 -14.90 1.20
C SER A 189 15.53 -14.22 2.47
N TYR A 190 15.78 -12.90 2.51
CA TYR A 190 16.44 -12.25 3.67
C TYR A 190 15.72 -11.04 4.30
N TRP A 191 14.77 -10.38 3.61
CA TRP A 191 13.97 -9.25 4.16
C TRP A 191 12.51 -9.64 4.43
N ALA A 192 12.33 -10.85 4.95
CA ALA A 192 11.03 -11.55 4.98
C ALA A 192 9.94 -10.84 5.81
N ASN A 193 10.29 -10.01 6.79
CA ASN A 193 9.33 -9.41 7.72
C ASN A 193 8.69 -8.09 7.26
N LYS A 194 9.10 -7.53 6.11
CA LYS A 194 8.56 -6.24 5.61
C LYS A 194 8.15 -6.21 4.14
N LYS A 195 8.66 -7.09 3.27
CA LYS A 195 8.21 -7.13 1.88
C LYS A 195 6.99 -8.02 1.76
N ASN A 196 5.84 -7.45 1.43
CA ASN A 196 4.69 -8.24 1.02
C ASN A 196 4.97 -8.84 -0.36
N LYS A 197 5.41 -10.11 -0.42
CA LYS A 197 5.72 -10.80 -1.67
C LYS A 197 4.51 -10.99 -2.60
N PHE A 198 3.29 -10.75 -2.12
CA PHE A 198 2.06 -10.88 -2.90
C PHE A 198 1.59 -9.57 -3.52
N VAL A 199 2.22 -8.42 -3.20
CA VAL A 199 1.90 -7.10 -3.73
C VAL A 199 3.11 -6.55 -4.49
N GLU A 200 2.95 -6.27 -5.78
CA GLU A 200 3.91 -5.45 -6.54
C GLU A 200 3.42 -4.00 -6.60
N ILE A 201 4.23 -3.07 -6.08
CA ILE A 201 4.03 -1.65 -6.33
C ILE A 201 4.80 -1.27 -7.59
N LEU A 202 4.07 -0.91 -8.65
CA LEU A 202 4.58 -0.58 -9.99
C LEU A 202 4.42 0.92 -10.27
N PRO A 203 5.50 1.73 -10.18
CA PRO A 203 5.47 3.12 -10.61
C PRO A 203 5.31 3.22 -12.14
N ILE A 204 4.23 3.83 -12.63
CA ILE A 204 3.97 3.96 -14.09
C ILE A 204 4.58 5.22 -14.70
N ASN A 205 4.84 6.24 -13.87
CA ASN A 205 5.58 7.45 -14.19
C ASN A 205 6.19 8.03 -12.91
N VAL A 206 7.08 9.02 -13.07
CA VAL A 206 7.51 9.87 -11.97
C VAL A 206 7.18 11.33 -12.25
N GLY A 207 7.05 12.13 -11.20
CA GLY A 207 6.79 13.57 -11.32
C GLY A 207 5.35 13.88 -11.70
N CYS A 208 5.05 15.17 -11.85
CA CYS A 208 3.67 15.64 -11.99
C CYS A 208 3.58 16.86 -12.92
N LEU A 209 2.51 16.93 -13.71
CA LEU A 209 2.20 18.09 -14.54
C LEU A 209 1.74 19.29 -13.69
N GLY A 210 0.87 19.02 -12.71
CA GLY A 210 0.16 20.03 -11.91
C GLY A 210 1.03 21.06 -11.19
N ALA A 211 0.44 22.22 -10.92
CA ALA A 211 1.10 23.39 -10.35
C ALA A 211 0.47 23.86 -9.02
N CYS A 212 -0.05 22.93 -8.21
CA CYS A 212 -0.81 23.25 -7.00
C CYS A 212 0.00 24.09 -6.00
N THR A 213 -0.59 25.17 -5.47
CA THR A 213 0.10 26.21 -4.66
C THR A 213 0.73 25.72 -3.37
N TYR A 214 0.36 24.53 -2.89
CA TYR A 214 0.82 23.93 -1.64
C TYR A 214 1.73 22.70 -1.82
N CYS A 215 1.81 22.15 -3.04
CA CYS A 215 2.39 20.83 -3.27
C CYS A 215 3.91 20.90 -3.50
N LYS A 216 4.66 19.97 -2.88
CA LYS A 216 6.12 19.82 -3.09
C LYS A 216 6.50 18.70 -4.06
N THR A 217 5.55 17.94 -4.58
CA THR A 217 5.79 16.81 -5.48
C THR A 217 6.66 17.18 -6.69
N LYS A 218 6.29 18.24 -7.44
CA LYS A 218 7.07 18.72 -8.61
C LYS A 218 8.48 19.23 -8.24
N HIS A 219 8.67 19.73 -7.02
CA HIS A 219 9.99 20.12 -6.50
C HIS A 219 10.87 18.92 -6.16
N ALA A 220 10.27 17.82 -5.72
CA ALA A 220 10.96 16.57 -5.40
C ALA A 220 11.17 15.69 -6.66
N ARG A 221 10.10 15.16 -7.26
CA ARG A 221 10.18 14.18 -8.36
C ARG A 221 10.30 14.81 -9.76
N GLY A 222 10.08 16.11 -9.90
CA GLY A 222 10.24 16.83 -11.17
C GLY A 222 8.97 16.89 -12.01
N HIS A 223 9.15 17.13 -13.32
CA HIS A 223 8.10 17.04 -14.32
C HIS A 223 7.72 15.59 -14.58
N LEU A 224 6.55 15.38 -15.21
CA LEU A 224 6.12 14.08 -15.68
C LEU A 224 7.20 13.43 -16.56
N GLY A 225 7.53 12.18 -16.25
CA GLY A 225 8.27 11.28 -17.12
C GLY A 225 7.67 9.87 -16.99
N SER A 226 7.06 9.39 -18.07
CA SER A 226 6.35 8.11 -18.12
C SER A 226 7.24 6.97 -18.63
N TYR A 227 7.03 5.76 -18.12
CA TYR A 227 7.62 4.55 -18.71
C TYR A 227 6.85 4.13 -19.95
N THR A 228 7.48 3.37 -20.86
CA THR A 228 6.80 2.88 -22.07
C THR A 228 5.82 1.76 -21.71
N ILE A 229 4.74 1.63 -22.48
CA ILE A 229 3.71 0.59 -22.27
C ILE A 229 4.37 -0.80 -22.27
N ASP A 230 5.23 -1.11 -23.24
CA ASP A 230 5.93 -2.39 -23.34
C ASP A 230 6.76 -2.73 -22.09
N SER A 231 7.42 -1.73 -21.50
CA SER A 231 8.22 -1.92 -20.28
C SER A 231 7.35 -2.23 -19.05
N LEU A 232 6.19 -1.57 -18.94
CA LEU A 232 5.24 -1.78 -17.86
C LEU A 232 4.51 -3.13 -18.00
N VAL A 233 4.04 -3.45 -19.20
CA VAL A 233 3.40 -4.73 -19.53
C VAL A 233 4.40 -5.89 -19.38
N GLY A 234 5.65 -5.68 -19.79
CA GLY A 234 6.75 -6.63 -19.54
C GLY A 234 6.98 -6.89 -18.06
N ARG A 235 7.03 -5.84 -17.22
CA ARG A 235 7.15 -6.00 -15.76
C ARG A 235 5.94 -6.72 -15.16
N VAL A 236 4.72 -6.42 -15.61
CA VAL A 236 3.48 -7.10 -15.19
C VAL A 236 3.56 -8.61 -15.47
N LYS A 237 3.97 -9.03 -16.67
CA LYS A 237 4.19 -10.45 -17.02
C LYS A 237 5.15 -11.12 -16.05
N THR A 238 6.30 -10.48 -15.78
CA THR A 238 7.32 -11.01 -14.88
C THR A 238 6.78 -11.22 -13.47
N VAL A 239 6.09 -10.23 -12.88
CA VAL A 239 5.60 -10.35 -11.49
C VAL A 239 4.44 -11.34 -11.33
N ILE A 240 3.61 -11.51 -12.36
CA ILE A 240 2.59 -12.57 -12.37
C ILE A 240 3.27 -13.96 -12.34
N ALA A 241 4.36 -14.14 -13.09
CA ALA A 241 5.17 -15.37 -13.05
C ALA A 241 5.92 -15.56 -11.72
N GLU A 242 6.35 -14.48 -11.06
CA GLU A 242 6.90 -14.49 -9.69
C GLU A 242 5.84 -14.86 -8.61
N GLY A 243 4.55 -14.91 -8.97
CA GLY A 243 3.45 -15.31 -8.08
C GLY A 243 2.76 -14.16 -7.34
N VAL A 244 2.91 -12.92 -7.81
CA VAL A 244 2.23 -11.74 -7.25
C VAL A 244 0.71 -11.83 -7.43
N LYS A 245 -0.04 -11.39 -6.41
CA LYS A 245 -1.51 -11.47 -6.31
C LYS A 245 -2.19 -10.11 -6.38
N GLU A 246 -1.47 -9.03 -6.15
CA GLU A 246 -1.93 -7.66 -6.34
C GLU A 246 -0.86 -6.82 -7.04
N ILE A 247 -1.26 -6.08 -8.07
CA ILE A 247 -0.41 -5.10 -8.76
C ILE A 247 -0.99 -3.72 -8.47
N TRP A 248 -0.25 -2.89 -7.74
CA TRP A 248 -0.65 -1.53 -7.40
C TRP A 248 0.05 -0.54 -8.32
N LEU A 249 -0.70 0.05 -9.25
CA LEU A 249 -0.17 1.14 -10.07
C LEU A 249 0.07 2.35 -9.18
N SER A 250 1.30 2.84 -9.17
CA SER A 250 1.72 3.99 -8.37
C SER A 250 2.09 5.15 -9.28
N SER A 251 1.63 6.34 -8.91
CA SER A 251 1.98 7.59 -9.56
C SER A 251 1.71 8.75 -8.61
N GLU A 252 2.32 9.89 -8.91
CA GLU A 252 1.90 11.19 -8.38
C GLU A 252 0.51 11.61 -8.89
N ASP A 253 0.14 11.15 -10.08
CA ASP A 253 -1.17 11.33 -10.71
C ASP A 253 -1.33 10.33 -11.87
N THR A 254 -2.11 9.27 -11.65
CA THR A 254 -2.23 8.15 -12.58
C THR A 254 -2.86 8.58 -13.91
N GLY A 255 -3.84 9.50 -13.89
CA GLY A 255 -4.50 10.01 -15.09
C GLY A 255 -3.59 10.83 -16.00
N ALA A 256 -2.50 11.40 -15.47
CA ALA A 256 -1.53 12.16 -16.25
C ALA A 256 -0.58 11.26 -17.08
N TYR A 257 -0.57 9.95 -16.87
CA TYR A 257 0.33 9.02 -17.55
C TYR A 257 0.27 9.14 -19.07
N GLY A 258 1.44 9.05 -19.72
CA GLY A 258 1.58 8.90 -21.16
C GLY A 258 1.60 10.22 -21.94
N ARG A 259 1.11 11.34 -21.37
CA ARG A 259 1.01 12.64 -22.05
C ARG A 259 2.35 13.18 -22.57
N ASP A 260 3.45 12.85 -21.88
CA ASP A 260 4.82 13.22 -22.25
C ASP A 260 5.42 12.34 -23.36
N ILE A 261 4.86 11.16 -23.61
CA ILE A 261 5.30 10.19 -24.62
C ILE A 261 4.26 9.92 -25.72
N GLY A 262 3.18 10.71 -25.77
CA GLY A 262 2.14 10.63 -26.81
C GLY A 262 1.14 9.47 -26.67
N VAL A 263 0.99 8.89 -25.47
CA VAL A 263 -0.03 7.86 -25.18
C VAL A 263 -0.95 8.31 -24.03
N ASN A 264 -1.92 7.47 -23.63
CA ASN A 264 -2.84 7.77 -22.53
C ASN A 264 -2.96 6.59 -21.55
N LEU A 265 -3.58 6.84 -20.40
CA LEU A 265 -3.80 5.84 -19.35
C LEU A 265 -4.66 4.63 -19.82
N PRO A 266 -5.79 4.79 -20.53
CA PRO A 266 -6.57 3.65 -21.04
C PRO A 266 -5.76 2.67 -21.89
N THR A 267 -4.87 3.17 -22.76
CA THR A 267 -4.02 2.29 -23.61
C THR A 267 -3.10 1.43 -22.76
N LEU A 268 -2.48 2.00 -21.71
CA LEU A 268 -1.69 1.23 -20.75
C LEU A 268 -2.56 0.23 -19.99
N LEU A 269 -3.69 0.66 -19.46
CA LEU A 269 -4.58 -0.18 -18.66
C LEU A 269 -5.07 -1.40 -19.46
N ASN A 270 -5.48 -1.21 -20.71
CA ASN A 270 -5.88 -2.30 -21.60
C ASN A 270 -4.72 -3.26 -21.88
N GLY A 271 -3.51 -2.75 -22.10
CA GLY A 271 -2.30 -3.56 -22.25
C GLY A 271 -1.94 -4.38 -21.01
N ILE A 272 -2.17 -3.84 -19.81
CA ILE A 272 -1.97 -4.56 -18.53
C ILE A 272 -3.07 -5.60 -18.33
N VAL A 273 -4.34 -5.23 -18.56
CA VAL A 273 -5.51 -6.09 -18.34
C VAL A 273 -5.49 -7.33 -19.23
N ALA A 274 -4.99 -7.22 -20.46
CA ALA A 274 -4.83 -8.35 -21.38
C ALA A 274 -3.89 -9.46 -20.85
N GLU A 275 -3.02 -9.13 -19.90
CA GLU A 275 -2.05 -10.07 -19.31
C GLU A 275 -2.47 -10.58 -17.92
N LEU A 276 -3.59 -10.09 -17.37
CA LEU A 276 -4.10 -10.55 -16.07
C LEU A 276 -4.73 -11.95 -16.20
N PRO A 277 -4.53 -12.85 -15.23
CA PRO A 277 -4.99 -14.23 -15.33
C PRO A 277 -6.53 -14.30 -15.23
N PRO A 278 -7.23 -15.00 -16.14
CA PRO A 278 -8.70 -14.98 -16.23
C PRO A 278 -9.43 -15.69 -15.08
N ASP A 279 -8.70 -16.32 -14.15
CA ASP A 279 -9.24 -16.83 -12.88
C ASP A 279 -9.31 -15.76 -11.78
N ALA A 280 -8.87 -14.53 -12.08
CA ALA A 280 -8.64 -13.44 -11.14
C ALA A 280 -7.80 -13.87 -9.93
N SER A 281 -6.75 -14.67 -10.14
CA SER A 281 -5.76 -14.99 -9.11
C SER A 281 -4.75 -13.86 -8.86
N THR A 282 -4.70 -12.85 -9.75
CA THR A 282 -3.97 -11.59 -9.56
C THR A 282 -4.91 -10.41 -9.86
N MET A 283 -4.92 -9.42 -8.97
CA MET A 283 -5.77 -8.22 -9.06
C MET A 283 -4.96 -6.96 -9.37
N LEU A 284 -5.50 -6.08 -10.20
CA LEU A 284 -4.94 -4.76 -10.48
C LEU A 284 -5.64 -3.69 -9.63
N ARG A 285 -4.86 -2.85 -8.94
CA ARG A 285 -5.31 -1.65 -8.24
C ARG A 285 -4.81 -0.43 -8.99
N ILE A 286 -5.74 0.40 -9.48
CA ILE A 286 -5.42 1.69 -10.10
C ILE A 286 -5.04 2.69 -9.00
N GLY A 287 -4.00 3.49 -9.27
CA GLY A 287 -3.53 4.52 -8.35
C GLY A 287 -4.47 5.72 -8.23
N MET A 288 -4.04 6.69 -7.42
CA MET A 288 -4.72 7.99 -7.30
C MET A 288 -4.70 8.75 -8.62
N THR A 289 -5.80 9.40 -8.98
CA THR A 289 -5.92 10.24 -10.18
C THR A 289 -6.65 11.53 -9.87
N ASN A 290 -6.18 12.68 -10.38
CA ASN A 290 -6.91 13.94 -10.24
C ASN A 290 -8.04 14.04 -11.29
N PRO A 291 -9.17 14.73 -10.98
CA PRO A 291 -10.32 14.87 -11.88
C PRO A 291 -10.02 15.26 -13.35
N PRO A 292 -9.20 16.28 -13.69
CA PRO A 292 -9.12 16.79 -15.05
C PRO A 292 -8.60 15.74 -16.04
N PHE A 293 -7.66 14.90 -15.62
CA PHE A 293 -7.07 13.89 -16.51
C PHE A 293 -7.92 12.62 -16.65
N ILE A 294 -8.75 12.29 -15.65
CA ILE A 294 -9.69 11.15 -15.76
C ILE A 294 -10.97 11.54 -16.51
N LEU A 295 -11.41 12.80 -16.44
CA LEU A 295 -12.58 13.29 -17.18
C LEU A 295 -12.44 13.09 -18.70
N GLU A 296 -11.24 13.26 -19.26
CA GLU A 296 -10.96 13.02 -20.68
C GLU A 296 -11.18 11.56 -21.13
N HIS A 297 -11.16 10.59 -20.19
CA HIS A 297 -11.14 9.15 -20.47
C HIS A 297 -12.15 8.35 -19.61
N LEU A 298 -13.17 9.02 -19.08
CA LEU A 298 -14.00 8.51 -17.98
C LEU A 298 -14.72 7.19 -18.32
N GLY A 299 -15.25 7.06 -19.53
CA GLY A 299 -15.93 5.85 -19.99
C GLY A 299 -14.99 4.65 -20.21
N GLU A 300 -13.80 4.90 -20.79
CA GLU A 300 -12.78 3.87 -21.02
C GLU A 300 -12.21 3.35 -19.68
N ILE A 301 -12.03 4.25 -18.70
CA ILE A 301 -11.57 3.89 -17.35
C ILE A 301 -12.67 3.14 -16.58
N ALA A 302 -13.95 3.52 -16.74
CA ALA A 302 -15.06 2.75 -16.19
C ALA A 302 -15.13 1.33 -16.76
N GLU A 303 -14.87 1.16 -18.07
CA GLU A 303 -14.81 -0.17 -18.70
C GLU A 303 -13.68 -1.03 -18.10
N VAL A 304 -12.48 -0.47 -17.92
CA VAL A 304 -11.36 -1.16 -17.23
C VAL A 304 -11.74 -1.54 -15.79
N LEU A 305 -12.36 -0.63 -15.02
CA LEU A 305 -12.74 -0.87 -13.62
C LEU A 305 -13.79 -1.99 -13.47
N ARG A 306 -14.60 -2.26 -14.50
CA ARG A 306 -15.51 -3.42 -14.53
C ARG A 306 -14.81 -4.76 -14.74
N HIS A 307 -13.58 -4.79 -15.25
CA HIS A 307 -12.88 -6.04 -15.58
C HIS A 307 -12.74 -6.92 -14.32
N PRO A 308 -13.01 -8.25 -14.37
CA PRO A 308 -13.01 -9.11 -13.18
C PRO A 308 -11.72 -9.06 -12.36
N CYS A 309 -10.57 -8.82 -13.00
CA CYS A 309 -9.26 -8.76 -12.36
C CYS A 309 -8.80 -7.34 -11.94
N VAL A 310 -9.66 -6.31 -12.01
CA VAL A 310 -9.34 -4.93 -11.59
C VAL A 310 -10.23 -4.57 -10.40
N TYR A 311 -9.71 -4.00 -9.30
CA TYR A 311 -10.57 -3.58 -8.19
C TYR A 311 -11.55 -2.48 -8.63
N SER A 312 -12.82 -2.55 -8.21
CA SER A 312 -13.82 -1.49 -8.36
C SER A 312 -13.59 -0.40 -7.31
N PHE A 313 -12.37 0.13 -7.29
CA PHE A 313 -11.87 1.11 -6.35
C PHE A 313 -11.02 2.15 -7.07
N LEU A 314 -11.24 3.43 -6.74
CA LEU A 314 -10.38 4.51 -7.22
C LEU A 314 -10.22 5.63 -6.19
N HIS A 315 -9.02 6.20 -6.10
CA HIS A 315 -8.75 7.36 -5.26
C HIS A 315 -8.80 8.64 -6.11
N VAL A 316 -9.85 9.44 -5.93
CA VAL A 316 -10.08 10.72 -6.64
C VAL A 316 -10.09 11.85 -5.61
N PRO A 317 -9.01 12.64 -5.46
CA PRO A 317 -8.84 13.49 -4.29
C PRO A 317 -9.33 14.93 -4.55
N VAL A 318 -10.49 15.31 -4.02
CA VAL A 318 -11.10 16.63 -4.28
C VAL A 318 -10.36 17.78 -3.61
N GLN A 319 -9.76 17.57 -2.44
CA GLN A 319 -9.05 18.52 -1.56
C GLN A 319 -9.93 19.52 -0.79
N SER A 320 -10.98 20.08 -1.41
CA SER A 320 -11.94 20.99 -0.78
C SER A 320 -13.27 20.96 -1.54
N GLY A 321 -14.38 21.21 -0.86
CA GLY A 321 -15.70 21.37 -1.48
C GLY A 321 -16.05 22.81 -1.87
N SER A 322 -15.09 23.76 -1.85
CA SER A 322 -15.27 25.13 -2.34
C SER A 322 -14.39 25.41 -3.56
N ASP A 323 -15.01 25.84 -4.66
CA ASP A 323 -14.31 26.25 -5.88
C ASP A 323 -13.38 27.46 -5.65
N ALA A 324 -13.70 28.34 -4.69
CA ALA A 324 -12.81 29.45 -4.32
C ALA A 324 -11.51 28.93 -3.68
N VAL A 325 -11.61 27.90 -2.83
CA VAL A 325 -10.45 27.23 -2.24
C VAL A 325 -9.70 26.39 -3.26
N LEU A 326 -10.38 25.67 -4.17
CA LEU A 326 -9.74 24.91 -5.25
C LEU A 326 -8.95 25.82 -6.21
N SER A 327 -9.53 26.98 -6.57
CA SER A 327 -8.84 28.02 -7.36
C SER A 327 -7.61 28.57 -6.61
N ALA A 328 -7.72 28.87 -5.31
CA ALA A 328 -6.59 29.31 -4.49
C ALA A 328 -5.51 28.22 -4.27
N MET A 329 -5.91 26.95 -4.31
CA MET A 329 -5.02 25.78 -4.38
C MET A 329 -4.33 25.64 -5.74
N ASN A 330 -4.75 26.39 -6.77
CA ASN A 330 -4.40 26.22 -8.19
C ASN A 330 -4.68 24.79 -8.66
N ARG A 331 -5.92 24.32 -8.43
CA ARG A 331 -6.48 23.12 -9.05
C ARG A 331 -7.12 23.51 -10.38
N GLU A 332 -6.87 22.69 -11.40
CA GLU A 332 -7.40 22.85 -12.76
C GLU A 332 -8.74 22.10 -12.91
N TYR A 333 -9.57 22.13 -11.87
CA TYR A 333 -10.91 21.54 -11.85
C TYR A 333 -11.81 22.14 -10.77
N THR A 334 -13.12 21.97 -10.92
CA THR A 334 -14.17 22.40 -9.97
C THR A 334 -14.75 21.25 -9.15
N VAL A 335 -15.57 21.59 -8.15
CA VAL A 335 -16.39 20.63 -7.41
C VAL A 335 -17.40 19.93 -8.33
N SER A 336 -18.00 20.62 -9.31
CA SER A 336 -18.96 20.00 -10.24
C SER A 336 -18.30 18.95 -11.16
N GLU A 337 -17.05 19.18 -11.54
CA GLU A 337 -16.23 18.24 -12.30
C GLU A 337 -15.84 17.01 -11.45
N PHE A 338 -15.50 17.21 -10.18
CA PHE A 338 -15.35 16.10 -9.24
C PHE A 338 -16.65 15.28 -9.08
N ARG A 339 -17.80 15.94 -8.90
CA ARG A 339 -19.12 15.28 -8.84
C ARG A 339 -19.35 14.43 -10.10
N THR A 340 -19.12 15.01 -11.28
CA THR A 340 -19.24 14.31 -12.58
C THR A 340 -18.41 13.02 -12.63
N VAL A 341 -17.17 13.03 -12.14
CA VAL A 341 -16.33 11.81 -12.04
C VAL A 341 -16.94 10.78 -11.10
N VAL A 342 -17.37 11.20 -9.90
CA VAL A 342 -17.92 10.29 -8.88
C VAL A 342 -19.24 9.68 -9.33
N ASP A 343 -20.16 10.50 -9.83
CA ASP A 343 -21.50 10.09 -10.28
C ASP A 343 -21.38 9.07 -11.43
N THR A 344 -20.61 9.41 -12.47
CA THR A 344 -20.43 8.55 -13.67
C THR A 344 -19.76 7.22 -13.33
N LEU A 345 -18.72 7.22 -12.49
CA LEU A 345 -18.05 5.97 -12.10
C LEU A 345 -18.96 5.09 -11.23
N THR A 346 -19.78 5.68 -10.37
CA THR A 346 -20.74 4.96 -9.52
C THR A 346 -21.92 4.39 -10.32
N GLU A 347 -22.33 5.07 -11.40
CA GLU A 347 -23.34 4.57 -12.34
C GLU A 347 -22.80 3.44 -13.23
N LEU A 348 -21.60 3.60 -13.80
CA LEU A 348 -21.06 2.68 -14.81
C LEU A 348 -20.35 1.45 -14.25
N VAL A 349 -19.85 1.49 -13.00
CA VAL A 349 -19.06 0.42 -12.37
C VAL A 349 -19.83 -0.16 -11.18
N PRO A 350 -20.23 -1.45 -11.21
CA PRO A 350 -20.89 -2.09 -10.08
C PRO A 350 -20.03 -2.06 -8.81
N GLU A 351 -20.67 -1.72 -7.69
CA GLU A 351 -20.05 -1.67 -6.36
C GLU A 351 -18.77 -0.81 -6.31
N MET A 352 -18.79 0.32 -7.04
CA MET A 352 -17.67 1.26 -7.09
C MET A 352 -17.43 1.95 -5.75
N HIS A 353 -16.21 1.82 -5.22
CA HIS A 353 -15.77 2.54 -4.03
C HIS A 353 -14.80 3.65 -4.40
N ILE A 354 -15.11 4.88 -3.97
CA ILE A 354 -14.25 6.03 -4.19
C ILE A 354 -13.66 6.51 -2.86
N ALA A 355 -12.34 6.66 -2.84
CA ALA A 355 -11.62 7.37 -1.79
C ALA A 355 -11.38 8.84 -2.20
N THR A 356 -11.25 9.73 -1.23
CA THR A 356 -10.86 11.13 -1.49
C THR A 356 -9.96 11.72 -0.38
N ASP A 357 -9.16 12.73 -0.70
CA ASP A 357 -8.38 13.51 0.26
C ASP A 357 -9.04 14.89 0.49
N ILE A 358 -9.00 15.39 1.73
CA ILE A 358 -9.40 16.78 2.09
C ILE A 358 -8.26 17.49 2.83
N ILE A 359 -8.06 18.78 2.57
CA ILE A 359 -7.13 19.66 3.28
C ILE A 359 -7.93 20.77 3.98
N CYS A 360 -8.20 20.60 5.28
CA CYS A 360 -8.82 21.63 6.10
C CYS A 360 -7.82 22.76 6.44
N GLY A 361 -8.31 24.00 6.44
CA GLY A 361 -7.55 25.17 6.88
C GLY A 361 -6.61 25.74 5.82
N PHE A 362 -6.93 25.57 4.54
CA PHE A 362 -6.14 26.16 3.46
C PHE A 362 -6.07 27.70 3.62
N PRO A 363 -4.96 28.38 3.29
CA PRO A 363 -4.84 29.82 3.45
C PRO A 363 -5.92 30.60 2.67
N GLY A 364 -6.84 31.22 3.41
CA GLY A 364 -7.99 31.96 2.85
C GLY A 364 -9.36 31.32 3.11
N GLU A 365 -9.40 30.02 3.45
CA GLU A 365 -10.65 29.25 3.67
C GLU A 365 -11.56 29.91 4.73
N THR A 366 -12.76 30.33 4.31
CA THR A 366 -13.80 30.90 5.19
C THR A 366 -14.61 29.81 5.89
N ASP A 367 -15.59 30.20 6.73
CA ASP A 367 -16.49 29.21 7.35
C ASP A 367 -17.53 28.70 6.34
N GLU A 368 -17.91 29.52 5.34
CA GLU A 368 -18.75 29.14 4.21
C GLU A 368 -18.04 28.12 3.30
N ASP A 369 -16.76 28.33 2.98
CA ASP A 369 -15.94 27.37 2.22
C ASP A 369 -15.87 26.00 2.91
N PHE A 370 -15.73 26.03 4.23
CA PHE A 370 -15.69 24.82 5.05
C PHE A 370 -17.06 24.13 5.11
N ALA A 371 -18.16 24.88 5.22
CA ALA A 371 -19.51 24.34 5.17
C ALA A 371 -19.83 23.65 3.84
N GLN A 372 -19.38 24.20 2.69
CA GLN A 372 -19.48 23.53 1.39
C GLN A 372 -18.68 22.21 1.36
N THR A 373 -17.51 22.20 2.01
CA THR A 373 -16.69 20.98 2.15
C THR A 373 -17.37 19.91 3.02
N VAL A 374 -18.06 20.30 4.10
CA VAL A 374 -18.87 19.37 4.92
C VAL A 374 -20.03 18.81 4.09
N SER A 375 -20.83 19.67 3.44
CA SER A 375 -21.97 19.27 2.62
C SER A 375 -21.58 18.29 1.51
N LEU A 376 -20.46 18.51 0.81
CA LEU A 376 -19.98 17.57 -0.22
C LEU A 376 -19.70 16.18 0.34
N ILE A 377 -19.15 16.08 1.56
CA ILE A 377 -18.86 14.80 2.21
C ILE A 377 -20.15 14.13 2.74
N GLU A 378 -21.13 14.91 3.20
CA GLU A 378 -22.45 14.43 3.62
C GLU A 378 -23.33 13.94 2.45
N ASP A 379 -23.21 14.56 1.27
CA ASP A 379 -23.91 14.15 0.05
C ASP A 379 -23.48 12.73 -0.38
N TYR A 380 -22.17 12.51 -0.50
CA TYR A 380 -21.60 11.29 -1.10
C TYR A 380 -21.34 10.15 -0.13
N LYS A 381 -21.12 10.45 1.16
CA LYS A 381 -20.87 9.46 2.23
C LYS A 381 -19.80 8.41 1.87
N LEU A 382 -18.75 8.87 1.19
CA LEU A 382 -17.69 8.02 0.65
C LEU A 382 -17.08 7.12 1.73
N PRO A 383 -16.75 5.84 1.42
CA PRO A 383 -16.22 4.90 2.40
C PRO A 383 -14.84 5.29 2.95
N GLN A 384 -14.08 6.12 2.23
CA GLN A 384 -12.72 6.52 2.60
C GLN A 384 -12.50 8.01 2.35
N VAL A 385 -12.36 8.80 3.43
CA VAL A 385 -12.03 10.23 3.37
C VAL A 385 -10.76 10.50 4.19
N HIS A 386 -9.67 10.83 3.52
CA HIS A 386 -8.41 11.19 4.19
C HIS A 386 -8.41 12.67 4.56
N ILE A 387 -8.81 12.96 5.80
CA ILE A 387 -8.84 14.33 6.32
C ILE A 387 -7.45 14.73 6.79
N SER A 388 -6.93 15.84 6.26
CA SER A 388 -5.63 16.40 6.62
C SER A 388 -5.72 17.88 6.97
N GLN A 389 -4.79 18.37 7.78
CA GLN A 389 -4.65 19.80 8.07
C GLN A 389 -3.66 20.43 7.08
N PHE A 390 -3.94 21.65 6.62
CA PHE A 390 -2.97 22.41 5.85
C PHE A 390 -1.71 22.70 6.68
N TYR A 391 -0.55 22.41 6.09
CA TYR A 391 0.74 22.82 6.64
C TYR A 391 1.55 23.60 5.59
N PRO A 392 2.05 24.81 5.91
CA PRO A 392 2.83 25.61 4.98
C PRO A 392 4.19 24.96 4.70
N ARG A 393 4.48 24.69 3.42
CA ARG A 393 5.74 24.06 2.99
C ARG A 393 6.73 25.11 2.48
N PRO A 394 7.91 25.31 3.09
CA PRO A 394 8.87 26.35 2.66
C PRO A 394 9.20 26.27 1.16
N GLY A 395 9.04 27.40 0.45
CA GLY A 395 9.23 27.50 -1.00
C GLY A 395 7.93 27.48 -1.83
N THR A 396 6.83 26.91 -1.30
CA THR A 396 5.54 26.88 -2.02
C THR A 396 4.82 28.24 -1.96
N PRO A 397 4.00 28.61 -2.97
CA PRO A 397 3.18 29.84 -2.93
C PRO A 397 2.28 29.93 -1.69
N ALA A 398 1.59 28.85 -1.33
CA ALA A 398 0.67 28.82 -0.19
C ALA A 398 1.37 29.04 1.17
N ALA A 399 2.68 28.77 1.27
CA ALA A 399 3.43 29.07 2.49
C ALA A 399 3.59 30.58 2.77
N ARG A 400 3.39 31.44 1.76
CA ARG A 400 3.42 32.91 1.88
C ARG A 400 2.04 33.55 2.07
N MET A 401 0.96 32.78 1.90
CA MET A 401 -0.42 33.28 2.03
C MET A 401 -0.82 33.47 3.51
N LYS A 402 -1.86 34.29 3.75
CA LYS A 402 -2.40 34.54 5.09
C LYS A 402 -3.02 33.26 5.65
N LYS A 403 -2.42 32.72 6.71
CA LYS A 403 -2.82 31.45 7.32
C LYS A 403 -4.13 31.58 8.11
N VAL A 404 -4.95 30.55 8.05
CA VAL A 404 -6.08 30.36 8.99
C VAL A 404 -5.50 30.07 10.39
N PRO A 405 -6.04 30.67 11.48
CA PRO A 405 -5.62 30.40 12.85
C PRO A 405 -5.67 28.90 13.21
N SER A 406 -4.61 28.39 13.86
CA SER A 406 -4.44 26.94 14.08
C SER A 406 -5.51 26.29 14.97
N ASN A 407 -6.18 27.08 15.81
CA ASN A 407 -7.34 26.63 16.58
C ASN A 407 -8.56 26.37 15.67
N ILE A 408 -8.80 27.22 14.66
CA ILE A 408 -9.85 27.05 13.66
C ILE A 408 -9.54 25.84 12.77
N VAL A 409 -8.31 25.70 12.27
CA VAL A 409 -7.89 24.51 11.49
C VAL A 409 -8.11 23.21 12.28
N LYS A 410 -7.74 23.20 13.57
CA LYS A 410 -8.01 22.05 14.45
C LYS A 410 -9.50 21.80 14.65
N LYS A 411 -10.32 22.83 14.88
CA LYS A 411 -11.78 22.71 14.98
C LYS A 411 -12.36 22.07 13.71
N ARG A 412 -12.13 22.69 12.55
CA ARG A 412 -12.60 22.22 11.23
C ARG A 412 -12.21 20.77 10.96
N SER A 413 -10.94 20.40 11.20
CA SER A 413 -10.52 19.00 11.01
C SER A 413 -11.21 18.00 11.93
N ARG A 414 -11.52 18.37 13.19
CA ARG A 414 -12.28 17.52 14.13
C ARG A 414 -13.75 17.42 13.78
N GLU A 415 -14.32 18.53 13.32
CA GLU A 415 -15.72 18.64 12.88
C GLU A 415 -15.98 17.78 11.64
N LEU A 416 -15.15 17.91 10.60
CA LEU A 416 -15.23 17.06 9.41
C LEU A 416 -14.91 15.58 9.73
N THR A 417 -14.00 15.33 10.68
CA THR A 417 -13.76 13.97 11.18
C THR A 417 -15.04 13.43 11.80
N ALA A 418 -15.68 14.14 12.74
CA ALA A 418 -16.93 13.72 13.39
C ALA A 418 -18.07 13.42 12.40
N VAL A 419 -18.19 14.20 11.33
CA VAL A 419 -19.14 13.94 10.23
C VAL A 419 -18.83 12.60 9.54
N PHE A 420 -17.57 12.39 9.13
CA PHE A 420 -17.12 11.12 8.53
C PHE A 420 -17.19 9.94 9.52
N GLU A 421 -16.98 10.17 10.82
CA GLU A 421 -17.09 9.16 11.87
C GLU A 421 -18.52 8.62 12.04
N ALA A 422 -19.53 9.41 11.67
CA ALA A 422 -20.94 9.03 11.73
C ALA A 422 -21.40 8.17 10.54
N PHE A 423 -20.59 8.04 9.49
CA PHE A 423 -20.93 7.21 8.34
C PHE A 423 -20.71 5.73 8.64
N THR A 424 -21.59 4.90 8.10
CA THR A 424 -21.57 3.44 8.26
C THR A 424 -21.54 2.75 6.89
N PRO A 425 -20.49 2.98 6.07
CA PRO A 425 -20.45 2.59 4.66
C PRO A 425 -20.53 1.08 4.42
N TYR A 426 -20.23 0.27 5.44
CA TYR A 426 -20.25 -1.20 5.37
C TYR A 426 -21.54 -1.82 5.95
N ASN A 427 -22.49 -1.03 6.46
CA ASN A 427 -23.75 -1.55 6.95
C ASN A 427 -24.51 -2.30 5.84
N GLY A 428 -25.03 -3.49 6.17
CA GLY A 428 -25.64 -4.39 5.18
C GLY A 428 -24.66 -5.32 4.46
N MET A 429 -23.35 -5.25 4.76
CA MET A 429 -22.41 -6.29 4.32
C MET A 429 -22.52 -7.59 5.13
N GLU A 430 -23.07 -7.55 6.35
CA GLU A 430 -23.21 -8.73 7.21
C GLU A 430 -24.03 -9.84 6.53
N GLY A 431 -23.51 -11.07 6.58
CA GLY A 431 -24.12 -12.23 5.94
C GLY A 431 -23.83 -12.38 4.44
N ARG A 432 -23.32 -11.34 3.75
CA ARG A 432 -22.85 -11.46 2.35
C ARG A 432 -21.69 -12.44 2.26
N ILE A 433 -21.57 -13.09 1.11
CA ILE A 433 -20.47 -14.00 0.78
C ILE A 433 -19.69 -13.37 -0.37
N GLU A 434 -18.48 -12.94 -0.09
CA GLU A 434 -17.62 -12.18 -1.02
C GLU A 434 -16.35 -12.97 -1.34
N ARG A 435 -15.80 -12.78 -2.55
CA ARG A 435 -14.43 -13.23 -2.84
C ARG A 435 -13.44 -12.23 -2.23
N VAL A 436 -12.50 -12.75 -1.46
CA VAL A 436 -11.46 -11.97 -0.77
C VAL A 436 -10.09 -12.44 -1.22
N TRP A 437 -9.23 -11.50 -1.62
CA TRP A 437 -7.82 -11.74 -1.93
C TRP A 437 -6.98 -11.47 -0.68
N ILE A 438 -6.29 -12.50 -0.16
CA ILE A 438 -5.61 -12.47 1.15
C ILE A 438 -4.12 -12.25 0.91
N THR A 439 -3.60 -11.09 1.27
CA THR A 439 -2.22 -10.68 0.94
C THR A 439 -1.41 -10.19 2.14
N GLU A 440 -2.03 -9.83 3.26
CA GLU A 440 -1.36 -9.19 4.39
C GLU A 440 -1.66 -9.88 5.74
N ILE A 441 -0.80 -9.65 6.73
CA ILE A 441 -1.03 -10.01 8.14
C ILE A 441 -1.34 -8.71 8.88
N ALA A 442 -2.38 -8.69 9.71
CA ALA A 442 -2.75 -7.52 10.49
C ALA A 442 -1.70 -7.19 11.56
N THR A 443 -1.68 -5.94 12.01
CA THR A 443 -0.75 -5.45 13.05
C THR A 443 -0.87 -6.22 14.37
N ASP A 444 -2.03 -6.82 14.66
CA ASP A 444 -2.25 -7.66 15.84
C ASP A 444 -1.61 -9.06 15.75
N ARG A 445 -1.19 -9.50 14.55
CA ARG A 445 -0.68 -10.85 14.24
C ARG A 445 -1.66 -11.98 14.56
N VAL A 446 -2.95 -11.68 14.66
CA VAL A 446 -4.04 -12.64 14.86
C VAL A 446 -4.87 -12.80 13.59
N HIS A 447 -5.10 -11.70 12.87
CA HIS A 447 -5.90 -11.70 11.65
C HIS A 447 -5.01 -11.68 10.40
N LEU A 448 -5.41 -12.42 9.38
CA LEU A 448 -5.02 -12.10 8.01
C LEU A 448 -5.90 -10.96 7.49
N VAL A 449 -5.32 -10.17 6.59
CA VAL A 449 -5.99 -9.08 5.90
C VAL A 449 -6.12 -9.45 4.43
N GLY A 450 -7.33 -9.32 3.91
CA GLY A 450 -7.60 -9.36 2.49
C GLY A 450 -8.55 -8.27 2.05
N HIS A 451 -8.75 -8.17 0.74
CA HIS A 451 -9.61 -7.15 0.13
C HIS A 451 -10.75 -7.78 -0.68
N THR A 452 -11.94 -7.17 -0.65
CA THR A 452 -13.04 -7.50 -1.59
C THR A 452 -12.81 -6.87 -2.97
N LYS A 453 -13.72 -7.13 -3.93
CA LYS A 453 -13.73 -6.50 -5.26
C LYS A 453 -13.73 -4.97 -5.21
N SER A 454 -14.49 -4.38 -4.30
CA SER A 454 -14.55 -2.92 -4.02
C SER A 454 -13.45 -2.43 -3.08
N TYR A 455 -12.39 -3.23 -2.90
CA TYR A 455 -11.25 -2.94 -2.02
C TYR A 455 -11.62 -2.68 -0.55
N VAL A 456 -12.70 -3.31 -0.06
CA VAL A 456 -13.05 -3.30 1.37
C VAL A 456 -12.10 -4.23 2.11
N GLN A 457 -11.49 -3.74 3.18
CA GLN A 457 -10.60 -4.52 4.02
C GLN A 457 -11.39 -5.54 4.85
N VAL A 458 -11.04 -6.82 4.72
CA VAL A 458 -11.63 -7.95 5.46
C VAL A 458 -10.59 -8.55 6.40
N LEU A 459 -10.93 -8.66 7.68
CA LEU A 459 -10.14 -9.31 8.71
C LEU A 459 -10.64 -10.75 8.90
N ILE A 460 -9.71 -11.71 8.80
CA ILE A 460 -10.02 -13.15 8.78
C ILE A 460 -9.12 -13.86 9.81
N VAL A 461 -9.71 -14.66 10.69
CA VAL A 461 -8.94 -15.57 11.57
C VAL A 461 -8.59 -16.81 10.77
N ALA A 462 -7.29 -16.98 10.47
CA ALA A 462 -6.84 -17.85 9.39
C ALA A 462 -5.36 -18.27 9.57
N PRO A 463 -4.97 -19.50 9.20
CA PRO A 463 -3.55 -19.87 9.14
C PRO A 463 -2.81 -19.10 8.05
N GLU A 464 -1.58 -18.66 8.33
CA GLU A 464 -0.70 -17.91 7.42
C GLU A 464 -0.46 -18.60 6.07
N THR A 465 -0.68 -19.91 5.97
CA THR A 465 -0.64 -20.69 4.72
C THR A 465 -1.63 -20.21 3.66
N MET A 466 -2.65 -19.42 4.03
CA MET A 466 -3.59 -18.81 3.08
C MET A 466 -3.13 -17.45 2.53
N LEU A 467 -2.00 -16.90 2.99
CA LEU A 467 -1.41 -15.72 2.37
C LEU A 467 -1.05 -16.01 0.91
N GLY A 468 -1.49 -15.12 0.01
CA GLY A 468 -1.37 -15.27 -1.43
C GLY A 468 -2.47 -16.12 -2.09
N SER A 469 -3.49 -16.52 -1.35
CA SER A 469 -4.68 -17.17 -1.89
C SER A 469 -5.85 -16.20 -2.02
N SER A 470 -6.93 -16.65 -2.67
CA SER A 470 -8.23 -15.99 -2.56
C SER A 470 -9.23 -16.99 -1.99
N ALA A 471 -10.23 -16.51 -1.26
CA ALA A 471 -11.23 -17.35 -0.61
C ALA A 471 -12.63 -16.75 -0.76
N MET A 472 -13.66 -17.60 -0.74
CA MET A 472 -15.03 -17.16 -0.50
C MET A 472 -15.22 -17.01 1.01
N VAL A 473 -15.54 -15.78 1.44
CA VAL A 473 -15.60 -15.39 2.85
C VAL A 473 -17.00 -14.88 3.15
N LYS A 474 -17.62 -15.41 4.20
CA LYS A 474 -18.86 -14.86 4.74
C LYS A 474 -18.51 -13.72 5.69
N ILE A 475 -19.07 -12.54 5.44
CA ILE A 475 -18.93 -11.41 6.36
C ILE A 475 -19.77 -11.69 7.61
N THR A 476 -19.14 -11.72 8.78
CA THR A 476 -19.77 -12.08 10.06
C THR A 476 -20.15 -10.86 10.89
N SER A 477 -19.37 -9.78 10.81
CA SER A 477 -19.71 -8.50 11.43
C SER A 477 -19.03 -7.33 10.70
N VAL A 478 -19.64 -6.15 10.82
CA VAL A 478 -19.06 -4.91 10.26
C VAL A 478 -18.34 -4.10 11.33
N GLY A 479 -17.05 -3.83 11.10
CA GLY A 479 -16.32 -2.81 11.82
C GLY A 479 -16.45 -1.45 11.12
N ARG A 480 -15.81 -0.43 11.70
CA ARG A 480 -15.86 0.93 11.15
C ARG A 480 -14.93 1.15 9.95
N TRP A 481 -13.77 0.51 9.96
CA TRP A 481 -12.72 0.68 8.93
C TRP A 481 -12.53 -0.56 8.05
N SER A 482 -12.93 -1.71 8.58
CA SER A 482 -12.82 -3.03 7.99
C SER A 482 -14.03 -3.86 8.39
N VAL A 483 -14.30 -4.95 7.67
CA VAL A 483 -15.28 -5.95 8.05
C VAL A 483 -14.58 -7.22 8.54
N PHE A 484 -15.28 -8.06 9.28
CA PHE A 484 -14.77 -9.35 9.75
C PHE A 484 -15.47 -10.48 9.00
N GLY A 485 -14.75 -11.58 8.75
CA GLY A 485 -15.34 -12.70 8.03
C GLY A 485 -14.71 -14.07 8.30
N GLU A 486 -15.48 -15.10 8.00
CA GLU A 486 -15.10 -16.51 8.12
C GLU A 486 -14.96 -17.13 6.72
N VAL A 487 -13.89 -17.89 6.50
CA VAL A 487 -13.65 -18.60 5.23
C VAL A 487 -14.64 -19.74 5.09
N ILE A 488 -15.37 -19.77 3.97
CA ILE A 488 -16.22 -20.90 3.56
C ILE A 488 -15.41 -21.86 2.67
N GLU A 489 -14.72 -21.31 1.67
CA GLU A 489 -14.04 -22.07 0.62
C GLU A 489 -12.74 -21.38 0.21
N ILE A 490 -11.65 -22.13 0.10
CA ILE A 490 -10.36 -21.62 -0.38
C ILE A 490 -10.31 -21.86 -1.89
N LEU A 491 -10.13 -20.80 -2.67
CA LEU A 491 -9.99 -20.87 -4.13
C LEU A 491 -8.51 -20.99 -4.48
N THR A 492 -8.00 -22.22 -4.57
CA THR A 492 -6.60 -22.47 -4.98
C THR A 492 -6.44 -22.51 -6.50
N GLN A 493 -5.24 -22.22 -7.01
CA GLN A 493 -4.93 -22.30 -8.44
C GLN A 493 -5.01 -23.74 -9.00
N THR A 494 -5.14 -24.76 -8.15
CA THR A 494 -5.06 -26.18 -8.55
C THR A 494 -6.39 -26.73 -9.04
N ASP A 495 -7.52 -26.26 -8.50
CA ASP A 495 -8.82 -26.94 -8.57
C ASP A 495 -9.50 -26.91 -9.96
N ARG A 496 -8.96 -26.13 -10.91
CA ARG A 496 -9.44 -26.10 -12.30
C ARG A 496 -8.81 -27.13 -13.24
N ARG A 497 -7.64 -27.70 -12.93
CA ARG A 497 -7.04 -28.77 -13.76
C ARG A 497 -7.78 -30.11 -13.62
N THR A 498 -8.37 -30.37 -12.47
CA THR A 498 -9.20 -31.56 -12.20
C THR A 498 -10.60 -31.43 -12.81
N SER A 499 -11.31 -30.31 -12.56
CA SER A 499 -12.68 -30.12 -13.09
C SER A 499 -12.76 -30.09 -14.62
N THR A 500 -11.72 -29.61 -15.32
CA THR A 500 -11.66 -29.65 -16.79
C THR A 500 -11.53 -31.09 -17.31
N LYS A 501 -10.79 -31.97 -16.62
CA LYS A 501 -10.67 -33.40 -16.98
C LYS A 501 -11.92 -34.21 -16.68
N GLU A 502 -12.65 -33.90 -15.61
CA GLU A 502 -13.93 -34.56 -15.30
C GLU A 502 -15.09 -34.10 -16.19
N ARG A 503 -15.09 -32.86 -16.70
CA ARG A 503 -16.09 -32.42 -17.69
C ARG A 503 -15.90 -33.09 -19.05
N LEU A 504 -14.67 -33.15 -19.56
CA LEU A 504 -14.36 -33.80 -20.84
C LEU A 504 -14.53 -35.33 -20.84
N SER A 505 -14.72 -35.97 -19.68
CA SER A 505 -14.96 -37.42 -19.56
C SER A 505 -16.42 -37.81 -19.30
N ARG A 506 -17.35 -36.84 -19.25
CA ARG A 506 -18.79 -37.10 -19.03
C ARG A 506 -19.72 -36.77 -20.20
N GLU A 507 -19.22 -36.14 -21.27
CA GLU A 507 -20.02 -35.76 -22.46
C GLU A 507 -19.70 -36.57 -23.73
N VAL A 508 -19.61 -37.90 -23.63
CA VAL A 508 -19.78 -38.80 -24.79
C VAL A 508 -20.62 -40.02 -24.41
N LYS A 509 -21.95 -39.87 -24.46
CA LYS A 509 -22.91 -40.98 -24.64
C LYS A 509 -24.04 -40.51 -25.56
N CYS A 510 -23.82 -40.65 -26.86
CA CYS A 510 -24.86 -40.45 -27.86
C CYS A 510 -25.94 -41.55 -27.73
N ALA A 511 -27.21 -41.16 -27.82
CA ALA A 511 -28.33 -42.06 -28.10
C ALA A 511 -28.77 -41.86 -29.56
N PRO A 512 -29.29 -42.89 -30.25
CA PRO A 512 -29.44 -42.88 -31.70
C PRO A 512 -30.68 -42.10 -32.16
N CYS A 513 -30.57 -41.44 -33.31
CA CYS A 513 -31.68 -40.77 -33.98
C CYS A 513 -32.15 -41.57 -35.20
N VAL A 514 -33.48 -41.67 -35.30
CA VAL A 514 -34.31 -42.41 -36.24
C VAL A 514 -34.07 -42.06 -37.72
N ASP A 515 -34.06 -43.08 -38.58
CA ASP A 515 -34.33 -42.98 -40.02
C ASP A 515 -35.83 -43.20 -40.32
N GLN A 516 -36.37 -42.44 -41.28
CA GLN A 516 -37.22 -42.95 -42.38
C GLN A 516 -37.63 -41.82 -43.36
N ASP A 517 -37.31 -42.04 -44.65
CA ASP A 517 -38.09 -41.79 -45.88
C ASP A 517 -39.04 -40.55 -45.99
N GLU A 518 -39.15 -39.80 -47.08
CA GLU A 518 -39.11 -40.22 -48.50
C GLU A 518 -39.12 -39.01 -49.48
N SER A 519 -38.94 -39.32 -50.78
CA SER A 519 -39.30 -38.53 -51.97
C SER A 519 -38.32 -37.49 -52.52
N CYS A 520 -38.22 -37.47 -53.86
CA CYS A 520 -37.21 -36.80 -54.67
C CYS A 520 -37.88 -35.98 -55.78
N ALA A 521 -37.34 -34.80 -56.11
CA ALA A 521 -37.66 -34.09 -57.34
C ALA A 521 -36.44 -33.30 -57.84
N CYS A 522 -35.89 -33.69 -59.00
CA CYS A 522 -34.72 -33.05 -59.60
C CYS A 522 -35.12 -31.96 -60.61
N SER A 523 -34.42 -30.83 -60.57
CA SER A 523 -34.10 -29.92 -61.69
C SER A 523 -33.16 -28.82 -61.13
N GLY A 524 -31.97 -28.54 -61.64
CA GLY A 524 -31.26 -29.13 -62.78
C GLY A 524 -30.47 -28.05 -63.52
N ASP A 525 -29.28 -27.69 -63.02
CA ASP A 525 -28.25 -27.01 -63.82
C ASP A 525 -26.85 -27.25 -63.19
N ASN A 526 -25.86 -27.53 -64.02
CA ASN A 526 -24.53 -28.02 -63.63
C ASN A 526 -23.43 -26.98 -63.87
N ALA A 527 -22.50 -26.82 -62.92
CA ALA A 527 -21.07 -26.65 -63.22
C ALA A 527 -20.14 -26.87 -62.00
N ALA A 528 -19.51 -28.05 -61.95
CA ALA A 528 -18.17 -28.34 -61.43
C ALA A 528 -17.75 -27.84 -60.01
N ALA A 529 -17.90 -28.75 -59.04
CA ALA A 529 -17.00 -28.94 -57.89
C ALA A 529 -15.74 -29.75 -58.34
N PRO A 530 -14.83 -30.30 -57.48
CA PRO A 530 -14.87 -30.35 -56.02
C PRO A 530 -13.53 -30.19 -55.25
N CYS A 531 -13.64 -30.11 -53.93
CA CYS A 531 -12.59 -30.52 -52.99
C CYS A 531 -12.36 -32.04 -53.05
N ALA A 532 -11.15 -32.49 -52.77
CA ALA A 532 -10.86 -33.88 -52.44
C ALA A 532 -9.87 -33.96 -51.27
N CYS A 533 -10.30 -34.57 -50.17
CA CYS A 533 -9.41 -35.08 -49.13
C CYS A 533 -8.91 -36.49 -49.54
N GLY A 534 -7.69 -36.83 -49.11
CA GLY A 534 -7.02 -38.11 -49.42
C GLY A 534 -6.27 -38.65 -48.20
N LEU A 535 -6.14 -39.98 -48.12
CA LEU A 535 -5.79 -40.77 -46.94
C LEU A 535 -4.34 -41.32 -46.97
N GLU A 536 -3.99 -41.99 -45.85
CA GLU A 536 -2.98 -43.06 -45.68
C GLU A 536 -1.48 -42.74 -45.52
N GLY A 537 -0.81 -43.57 -44.68
CA GLY A 537 0.64 -43.60 -44.47
C GLY A 537 1.08 -44.18 -43.12
N CYS A 538 1.41 -45.49 -43.06
CA CYS A 538 1.83 -46.20 -41.84
C CYS A 538 3.37 -46.32 -41.66
N GLY A 539 3.79 -46.68 -40.45
CA GLY A 539 5.08 -47.34 -40.13
C GLY A 539 5.79 -46.76 -38.89
N GLU A 540 6.51 -47.49 -38.05
CA GLU A 540 6.62 -48.92 -37.71
C GLU A 540 7.74 -49.05 -36.64
N GLN A 541 7.52 -49.82 -35.55
CA GLN A 541 8.52 -50.46 -34.66
C GLN A 541 9.57 -49.55 -33.91
N GLN A 542 10.19 -49.90 -32.77
CA GLN A 542 10.57 -51.20 -32.18
C GLN A 542 10.41 -51.29 -30.64
N ASN A 543 10.68 -52.49 -30.11
CA ASN A 543 10.41 -52.99 -28.75
C ASN A 543 11.39 -52.53 -27.65
N GLY A 544 10.93 -52.64 -26.40
CA GLY A 544 11.77 -52.74 -25.19
C GLY A 544 10.96 -53.32 -24.03
N ALA A 545 11.16 -54.60 -23.71
CA ALA A 545 10.34 -55.34 -22.75
C ALA A 545 10.86 -55.24 -21.30
N GLY A 546 9.93 -55.30 -20.34
CA GLY A 546 10.20 -55.47 -18.91
C GLY A 546 8.91 -55.89 -18.20
N THR A 547 8.83 -57.15 -17.79
CA THR A 547 7.71 -57.70 -17.03
C THR A 547 7.85 -57.34 -15.55
N ASP A 548 6.73 -57.24 -14.81
CA ASP A 548 6.40 -58.29 -13.83
C ASP A 548 5.04 -58.10 -13.13
N THR A 549 4.28 -59.19 -13.18
CA THR A 549 3.28 -59.73 -12.22
C THR A 549 2.30 -58.82 -11.48
N ALA A 550 1.01 -59.13 -11.66
CA ALA A 550 -0.09 -58.67 -10.83
C ALA A 550 -0.23 -59.44 -9.50
N SER A 551 -0.96 -58.87 -8.54
CA SER A 551 -1.86 -59.64 -7.66
C SER A 551 -3.06 -58.82 -7.20
N HIS A 552 -4.27 -59.32 -7.47
CA HIS A 552 -5.50 -58.89 -6.81
C HIS A 552 -5.40 -59.10 -5.29
N ASN A 553 -6.10 -58.27 -4.50
CA ASN A 553 -7.20 -58.80 -3.68
C ASN A 553 -8.19 -57.74 -3.18
N GLN A 554 -9.30 -58.23 -2.64
CA GLN A 554 -10.60 -57.58 -2.52
C GLN A 554 -11.24 -57.96 -1.17
N GLN A 555 -11.79 -56.99 -0.42
CA GLN A 555 -12.83 -57.08 0.65
C GLN A 555 -12.86 -55.70 1.37
N LEU A 556 -13.98 -54.98 1.53
CA LEU A 556 -15.26 -55.23 2.20
C LEU A 556 -15.22 -55.21 3.74
N LEU A 557 -15.86 -54.15 4.29
CA LEU A 557 -16.60 -54.04 5.56
C LEU A 557 -15.98 -54.55 6.87
N GLU A 558 -15.89 -53.68 7.89
CA GLU A 558 -16.78 -53.77 9.08
C GLU A 558 -16.73 -52.51 9.97
N ASP A 559 -17.86 -52.20 10.61
CA ASP A 559 -18.01 -51.23 11.70
C ASP A 559 -17.50 -51.83 13.03
N GLN A 560 -16.96 -50.99 13.93
CA GLN A 560 -17.29 -51.15 15.35
C GLN A 560 -17.00 -49.91 16.23
N ASN A 561 -17.97 -49.59 17.09
CA ASN A 561 -17.87 -48.59 18.16
C ASN A 561 -16.82 -48.97 19.21
N ASN A 562 -16.22 -47.96 19.86
CA ASN A 562 -16.12 -48.04 21.31
C ASN A 562 -16.19 -46.67 22.02
N THR A 563 -16.89 -46.66 23.15
CA THR A 563 -16.91 -45.59 24.16
C THR A 563 -15.76 -45.85 25.16
N SER A 564 -15.34 -45.00 26.10
CA SER A 564 -16.07 -43.98 26.86
C SER A 564 -15.13 -43.03 27.66
N LEU A 565 -15.68 -41.87 28.06
CA LEU A 565 -15.53 -41.18 29.36
C LEU A 565 -14.13 -40.83 29.95
N ILE A 566 -13.92 -39.52 30.16
CA ILE A 566 -13.88 -38.84 31.47
C ILE A 566 -14.32 -37.38 31.22
N GLY A 567 -14.94 -36.68 32.18
CA GLY A 567 -15.41 -35.31 31.92
C GLY A 567 -15.74 -34.43 33.14
N ASN A 568 -16.31 -33.27 32.82
CA ASN A 568 -17.08 -32.32 33.65
C ASN A 568 -16.44 -31.59 34.83
N PHE A 569 -16.37 -30.26 34.70
CA PHE A 569 -16.62 -29.20 35.72
C PHE A 569 -16.64 -27.84 34.98
N LEU A 570 -17.55 -26.87 35.16
CA LEU A 570 -18.78 -26.72 35.97
C LEU A 570 -19.80 -25.84 35.20
N SER A 571 -21.11 -26.00 35.46
CA SER A 571 -22.09 -24.91 35.26
C SER A 571 -23.29 -25.02 36.23
N ARG A 572 -23.70 -23.90 36.84
CA ARG A 572 -25.08 -23.53 37.32
C ARG A 572 -25.08 -22.49 38.46
N ARG A 573 -25.63 -21.30 38.20
CA ARG A 573 -26.76 -20.61 38.91
C ARG A 573 -26.89 -19.18 38.34
N ARG A 574 -27.95 -18.72 37.66
CA ARG A 574 -29.43 -18.69 37.89
C ARG A 574 -29.90 -17.40 38.60
N LYS A 575 -30.46 -16.44 37.84
CA LYS A 575 -31.85 -15.88 38.00
C LYS A 575 -32.05 -14.53 37.27
N THR A 576 -33.18 -14.44 36.55
CA THR A 576 -33.82 -13.21 36.03
C THR A 576 -34.68 -12.53 37.11
N PRO A 577 -35.11 -11.27 36.88
CA PRO A 577 -36.50 -10.90 37.12
C PRO A 577 -37.17 -10.17 35.94
N THR A 578 -38.51 -10.24 35.90
CA THR A 578 -39.41 -9.72 34.85
C THR A 578 -40.25 -8.53 35.32
N ARG A 579 -40.50 -7.54 34.46
CA ARG A 579 -41.69 -6.63 34.36
C ARG A 579 -41.34 -5.42 33.46
N LYS A 580 -42.23 -4.75 32.71
CA LYS A 580 -43.66 -4.94 32.37
C LYS A 580 -43.96 -4.06 31.12
N LEU A 581 -45.06 -4.29 30.39
CA LEU A 581 -45.59 -3.31 29.42
C LEU A 581 -46.19 -2.09 30.14
N ASP A 582 -46.26 -0.95 29.45
CA ASP A 582 -47.49 -0.14 29.31
C ASP A 582 -47.46 0.69 28.01
N ASP A 583 -48.62 0.81 27.37
CA ASP A 583 -48.88 1.65 26.18
C ASP A 583 -49.23 3.09 26.59
N SER A 584 -48.93 4.09 25.75
CA SER A 584 -49.86 5.21 25.51
C SER A 584 -49.51 6.02 24.25
N ARG A 585 -50.55 6.54 23.61
CA ARG A 585 -50.51 7.31 22.35
C ARG A 585 -50.61 8.82 22.63
N THR A 586 -50.52 9.59 21.52
CA THR A 586 -50.92 11.00 21.33
C THR A 586 -49.97 12.06 21.85
N ALA A 587 -49.88 13.27 21.29
CA ALA A 587 -50.04 13.85 19.94
C ALA A 587 -50.13 15.38 20.13
N SER A 588 -49.66 16.19 19.17
CA SER A 588 -49.70 17.68 19.17
C SER A 588 -48.98 18.36 20.35
N GLY A 589 -48.52 19.61 20.26
CA GLY A 589 -48.49 20.54 19.13
C GLY A 589 -47.98 21.92 19.58
N ASP A 590 -47.47 22.69 18.63
CA ASP A 590 -47.27 24.14 18.64
C ASP A 590 -46.39 24.86 19.71
N SER A 591 -45.53 25.71 19.16
CA SER A 591 -44.86 26.86 19.82
C SER A 591 -45.87 28.04 19.94
N PRO A 592 -45.54 29.30 20.34
CA PRO A 592 -44.21 29.88 20.66
C PRO A 592 -44.17 30.91 21.83
N LYS A 593 -42.97 31.50 22.03
CA LYS A 593 -42.65 32.91 22.42
C LYS A 593 -41.92 33.20 23.74
N GLN A 594 -40.83 33.96 23.54
CA GLN A 594 -40.28 35.08 24.33
C GLN A 594 -39.59 34.84 25.69
N GLU A 595 -38.27 35.00 25.63
CA GLU A 595 -37.48 35.98 26.41
C GLU A 595 -37.86 36.24 27.87
N THR A 596 -36.95 35.90 28.78
CA THR A 596 -36.48 36.85 29.80
C THR A 596 -35.07 36.51 30.26
N SER A 597 -34.25 37.54 30.45
CA SER A 597 -32.90 37.47 30.99
C SER A 597 -32.87 37.06 32.46
N ARG A 598 -31.91 36.22 32.87
CA ARG A 598 -31.45 36.12 34.26
C ARG A 598 -29.98 35.71 34.34
N GLU A 599 -29.26 36.37 35.25
CA GLU A 599 -27.87 36.07 35.58
C GLU A 599 -27.79 34.78 36.40
N GLU A 600 -26.80 33.91 36.12
CA GLU A 600 -26.57 32.69 36.88
C GLU A 600 -25.28 32.75 37.73
N ALA A 601 -25.40 32.21 38.95
CA ALA A 601 -24.37 32.16 39.98
C ALA A 601 -23.43 30.94 39.80
N PRO A 602 -22.29 30.85 40.51
CA PRO A 602 -21.24 29.89 40.14
C PRO A 602 -21.50 28.46 40.64
N ASN A 603 -21.54 27.52 39.68
CA ASN A 603 -21.28 26.06 39.80
C ASN A 603 -21.45 25.41 41.19
N GLU A 604 -22.65 24.89 41.47
CA GLU A 604 -22.76 23.73 42.36
C GLU A 604 -22.30 22.46 41.64
N TRP A 605 -21.32 21.75 42.22
CA TRP A 605 -20.86 20.46 41.67
C TRP A 605 -21.89 19.37 41.92
N GLY A 606 -22.18 18.59 40.87
CA GLY A 606 -23.19 17.54 40.93
C GLY A 606 -22.82 16.41 41.88
N PHE A 607 -23.85 15.68 42.35
CA PHE A 607 -23.67 14.49 43.18
C PHE A 607 -22.75 13.45 42.49
N VAL A 608 -22.87 13.32 41.16
CA VAL A 608 -22.05 12.41 40.34
C VAL A 608 -20.56 12.82 40.38
N ASP A 609 -20.25 14.11 40.26
CA ASP A 609 -18.86 14.61 40.30
C ASP A 609 -18.21 14.36 41.66
N ARG A 610 -18.98 14.50 42.75
CA ARG A 610 -18.53 14.19 44.11
C ARG A 610 -18.24 12.69 44.30
N VAL A 611 -19.06 11.82 43.73
CA VAL A 611 -18.83 10.36 43.73
C VAL A 611 -17.59 10.00 42.91
N PHE A 612 -17.42 10.62 41.73
CA PHE A 612 -16.28 10.36 40.84
C PHE A 612 -14.95 10.81 41.47
N LEU A 613 -14.93 12.01 42.07
CA LEU A 613 -13.76 12.53 42.78
C LEU A 613 -13.43 11.68 44.03
N GLY A 614 -14.45 11.22 44.76
CA GLY A 614 -14.27 10.30 45.89
C GLY A 614 -13.63 8.96 45.48
N GLY A 615 -14.07 8.38 44.35
CA GLY A 615 -13.47 7.17 43.79
C GLY A 615 -12.00 7.36 43.37
N LEU A 616 -11.68 8.50 42.75
CA LEU A 616 -10.32 8.88 42.36
C LEU A 616 -9.39 9.00 43.58
N ILE A 617 -9.86 9.64 44.65
CA ILE A 617 -9.12 9.79 45.91
C ILE A 617 -8.89 8.41 46.57
N LEU A 618 -9.89 7.53 46.59
CA LEU A 618 -9.76 6.18 47.15
C LEU A 618 -8.78 5.31 46.36
N SER A 619 -8.75 5.45 45.03
CA SER A 619 -7.76 4.79 44.16
C SER A 619 -6.33 5.30 44.42
N LEU A 620 -6.15 6.59 44.69
CA LEU A 620 -4.85 7.17 45.03
C LEU A 620 -4.33 6.63 46.37
N PHE A 621 -5.17 6.56 47.41
CA PHE A 621 -4.78 6.04 48.72
C PHE A 621 -4.46 4.55 48.71
N THR A 622 -5.21 3.74 47.95
CA THR A 622 -4.92 2.30 47.80
C THR A 622 -3.60 2.06 47.05
N PHE A 623 -3.29 2.86 46.03
CA PHE A 623 -2.00 2.82 45.34
C PHE A 623 -0.82 3.21 46.25
N LEU A 624 -0.97 4.28 47.05
CA LEU A 624 0.02 4.69 48.05
C LEU A 624 0.24 3.61 49.12
N ALA A 625 -0.82 2.97 49.61
CA ALA A 625 -0.71 1.87 50.58
C ALA A 625 0.06 0.67 49.99
N LEU A 626 -0.18 0.33 48.71
CA LEU A 626 0.57 -0.71 48.00
C LEU A 626 2.06 -0.38 47.86
N LEU A 627 2.40 0.87 47.50
CA LEU A 627 3.80 1.31 47.42
C LEU A 627 4.51 1.24 48.77
N VAL A 628 3.85 1.65 49.86
CA VAL A 628 4.39 1.51 51.23
C VAL A 628 4.59 0.03 51.58
N HIS A 629 3.61 -0.84 51.27
CA HIS A 629 3.71 -2.27 51.54
C HIS A 629 4.84 -2.96 50.74
N LEU A 630 5.06 -2.59 49.47
CA LEU A 630 6.21 -3.08 48.70
C LEU A 630 7.54 -2.56 49.28
N GLY A 631 7.60 -1.26 49.63
CA GLY A 631 8.78 -0.66 50.24
C GLY A 631 9.21 -1.34 51.55
N PHE A 632 8.26 -1.70 52.41
CA PHE A 632 8.53 -2.46 53.63
C PHE A 632 8.99 -3.90 53.35
N ARG A 633 8.43 -4.59 52.35
CA ARG A 633 8.89 -5.94 51.97
C ARG A 633 10.33 -5.96 51.44
N ILE A 634 10.72 -4.96 50.65
CA ILE A 634 12.10 -4.85 50.13
C ILE A 634 13.10 -4.58 51.27
N LYS A 635 12.67 -3.92 52.35
CA LYS A 635 13.51 -3.61 53.53
C LYS A 635 13.67 -4.76 54.52
N LEU A 636 12.88 -5.83 54.41
CA LEU A 636 12.96 -7.06 55.22
C LEU A 636 13.71 -8.20 54.51
N SER A 637 14.21 -7.95 53.29
CA SER A 637 14.93 -8.92 52.45
C SER A 637 16.39 -8.51 52.17
N LYS A 638 16.95 -7.66 53.03
CA LYS A 638 18.35 -7.17 52.99
C LYS A 638 18.97 -7.21 54.38
#